data_AF-A0A1M4VFX2-F1
#
_entry.id   AF-A0A1M4VFX2-F1
#
_cell.length_a   1.000
_cell.length_b   1.000
_cell.length_c   1.000
_cell.angle_alpha   90.00
_cell.angle_beta   90.00
_cell.angle_gamma   90.00
#
_symmetry.space_group_name_H-M   'P 1'
#
loop_
_entity.id
_entity.type
_entity.pdbx_description
1 polymer ?
#
loop_
_entity_poly.entity_id
_entity_poly.type
_entity_poly.pdbx_seq_one_letter_code
_entity_poly.pdbx_strand_id
1 'polypeptide(L)'
;MNIKRTLLLLALSLSLSLSFAQNLQKGDYGYLYCHMADNGEWTAYALSRDGIHYHDLLDGNAVMDPAVTSPIEGGARDAYICRKSDDDKGYLMVTTDMCNRISKCWWNYGINLMKSDDLIHWTTTTFDFRKGPEIFCDPESPDPVTKSGAAWDWKKINRVWAPQVFWDPSYKWKDGTKGGYFVYYSIWSTNEDDGYDRMVYSYADRSFTKLTKPRVLFDWGYATIDADINYLESDHKYHMLIKKEGGHPGIFHTKAKSLLGPWPEPDEGDFVNFEGNKKCEGASAFQLIGDDEWRVAYVQYSDRPHKYRICKADKYLKKYYDTEDIQGVKHPQHGSFMRLAKEEYDRLEAWGNRNHQTSIINHNPVINGLYGDPYIMWSEKNQKYYIYPTTDGFRGWDTRDMNCFSSTDLQNWKSEGKIIESGKNTASFAEHNFWAPTCIEKKIVTKKKVGKKTVEDVSYKYYFYYSADKQIAVAVADDPAGPFITIDTPVVGVERPLGFKRGQNIDPDVFHDPVSGKYYLYWGNYYMVGAELSDDMLSIKPETMFTLIDSNEFYSEGTHVFYRDGKYYFMWSKNDVRTPDYQVRYISSDSPTKKLDPSKCKIILQKDSARGIYCTGHHSTICIPGTDEWYIVYHRFRYPDAIEKGKDAGWTREVCIDRMLFDENGEILPVRPTHVNEGRVHRVSNNIPNYSHFNLHSPFPTKVAMAGDYADPSIMRDGKDFYMTHSPMNYSPGLLIWHSTDFVNWEPIARPLIQPKDALWAPEILKHDGKFYIYYPSARKENYVIWANDIRGPWSEPILTGVKGIDPGHVVTADGTRYLYTDKGAVTKLTDDGFHADGVADTVYAGWQFPRTWKTEGRNMYLESPKIVKRGDYYYLVSAEGGTAGPATSHMAVVARSKSALGPWENSPYNPLVHTWDTNDQWWSRGHGTLIDDAESNWWFVYHAYLKDMHTLGRHTLVDPIEWTEDGWPVLGELREKGEKSNVMNAPNLSCDFTTFDVSKNEAFGVLPWQFTFWAEYTPDAIGYGKQGMTVLAKGDSIPAARLLQTTAMDSCYVVETEITSVKNATAGLLLYYKQNSFAGITFDGKLLTTYRSPPESTTIKVKQKSICLRITNRKNICLLEYSTDGKIWNQLASNVDVSSFNHNNYRSFLALRPTLISWGKGAITYKYFRYESK
;
A
#
# COMPACT_ATOMS: atom_id res chain seq x y z
N MET A 1 41.78 33.40 -57.92
CA MET A 1 42.98 32.92 -57.20
C MET A 1 43.01 33.62 -55.84
N ASN A 2 43.20 32.88 -54.74
CA ASN A 2 43.53 33.35 -53.37
C ASN A 2 42.50 34.10 -52.50
N ILE A 3 41.40 33.42 -52.08
CA ILE A 3 40.75 33.71 -50.77
C ILE A 3 40.37 32.43 -49.99
N LYS A 4 40.25 31.26 -50.63
CA LYS A 4 39.76 30.03 -49.96
C LYS A 4 40.80 29.15 -49.25
N ARG A 5 42.09 29.52 -49.22
CA ARG A 5 43.15 28.68 -48.59
C ARG A 5 43.61 29.13 -47.20
N THR A 6 43.23 30.33 -46.73
CA THR A 6 43.66 30.84 -45.42
C THR A 6 42.65 30.55 -44.30
N LEU A 7 41.39 30.24 -44.63
CA LEU A 7 40.35 29.89 -43.65
C LEU A 7 40.36 28.42 -43.22
N LEU A 8 41.08 27.54 -43.93
CA LEU A 8 41.18 26.12 -43.54
C LEU A 8 42.32 25.84 -42.53
N LEU A 9 43.24 26.79 -42.33
CA LEU A 9 44.36 26.64 -41.39
C LEU A 9 44.08 27.26 -40.01
N LEU A 10 43.04 28.10 -39.86
CA LEU A 10 42.57 28.57 -38.55
C LEU A 10 41.49 27.68 -37.92
N ALA A 11 40.92 26.73 -38.67
CA ALA A 11 40.00 25.72 -38.13
C ALA A 11 40.70 24.43 -37.68
N LEU A 12 42.03 24.34 -37.85
CA LEU A 12 42.86 23.20 -37.40
C LEU A 12 43.71 23.51 -36.16
N SER A 13 43.52 24.67 -35.52
CA SER A 13 44.25 25.06 -34.31
C SER A 13 43.42 25.05 -33.02
N LEU A 14 42.23 24.43 -33.01
CA LEU A 14 41.48 24.17 -31.77
C LEU A 14 41.04 22.71 -31.69
N SER A 15 41.96 21.88 -31.20
CA SER A 15 41.73 20.79 -30.22
C SER A 15 42.86 19.76 -30.29
N LEU A 16 44.12 20.20 -30.19
CA LEU A 16 45.08 19.40 -29.44
C LEU A 16 44.70 19.58 -27.96
N SER A 17 43.60 18.96 -27.54
CA SER A 17 43.30 18.80 -26.12
C SER A 17 44.40 17.91 -25.57
N LEU A 18 45.37 18.53 -24.91
CA LEU A 18 46.40 17.84 -24.16
C LEU A 18 45.71 16.78 -23.27
N SER A 19 46.26 15.58 -23.31
CA SER A 19 45.71 14.34 -22.76
C SER A 19 45.86 14.27 -21.23
N PHE A 20 45.43 15.31 -20.52
CA PHE A 20 45.47 15.35 -19.05
C PHE A 20 44.20 14.71 -18.47
N ALA A 21 44.35 14.02 -17.34
CA ALA A 21 43.23 13.45 -16.62
C ALA A 21 42.43 14.57 -15.93
N GLN A 22 41.16 14.74 -16.27
CA GLN A 22 40.24 15.72 -15.68
C GLN A 22 38.80 15.38 -16.07
N ASN A 23 37.84 15.80 -15.25
CA ASN A 23 36.42 15.70 -15.57
C ASN A 23 35.99 16.82 -16.52
N LEU A 24 35.04 16.49 -17.40
CA LEU A 24 34.50 17.46 -18.35
C LEU A 24 33.71 18.55 -17.61
N GLN A 25 34.20 19.79 -17.71
CA GLN A 25 33.48 20.99 -17.26
C GLN A 25 32.75 21.61 -18.45
N LYS A 26 31.42 21.66 -18.38
CA LYS A 26 30.54 22.18 -19.43
C LYS A 26 29.38 22.94 -18.79
N GLY A 27 28.86 23.93 -19.52
CA GLY A 27 27.75 24.76 -19.06
C GLY A 27 28.22 26.10 -18.50
N ASP A 28 27.47 27.14 -18.87
CA ASP A 28 27.68 28.54 -18.51
C ASP A 28 26.42 29.16 -17.90
N TYR A 29 25.44 28.33 -17.52
CA TYR A 29 24.12 28.79 -17.11
C TYR A 29 23.93 28.74 -15.59
N GLY A 30 24.31 27.66 -14.92
CA GLY A 30 24.15 27.55 -13.47
C GLY A 30 25.00 26.44 -12.86
N TYR A 31 24.67 26.04 -11.63
CA TYR A 31 25.41 25.05 -10.85
C TYR A 31 24.44 24.07 -10.18
N LEU A 32 24.85 22.80 -10.14
CA LEU A 32 24.27 21.75 -9.33
C LEU A 32 25.16 21.54 -8.12
N TYR A 33 24.55 21.53 -6.94
CA TYR A 33 25.15 21.01 -5.73
C TYR A 33 24.51 19.65 -5.41
N CYS A 34 25.30 18.59 -5.52
CA CYS A 34 24.90 17.21 -5.25
C CYS A 34 25.52 16.80 -3.92
N HIS A 35 24.70 16.59 -2.88
CA HIS A 35 25.20 16.46 -1.51
C HIS A 35 24.45 15.41 -0.71
N MET A 36 25.03 14.99 0.41
CA MET A 36 24.30 14.23 1.42
C MET A 36 23.37 15.16 2.19
N ALA A 37 22.13 14.74 2.45
CA ALA A 37 21.26 15.41 3.41
C ALA A 37 21.52 14.88 4.84
N ASP A 38 21.87 15.77 5.76
CA ASP A 38 22.21 15.43 7.16
C ASP A 38 21.02 14.83 7.95
N ASN A 39 19.79 15.07 7.51
CA ASN A 39 18.56 14.60 8.17
C ASN A 39 18.22 13.12 7.89
N GLY A 40 18.86 12.49 6.91
CA GLY A 40 18.41 11.19 6.43
C GLY A 40 19.42 10.35 5.66
N GLU A 41 20.65 10.84 5.49
CA GLU A 41 21.78 10.09 4.91
C GLU A 41 21.51 9.57 3.49
N TRP A 42 20.82 10.38 2.70
CA TRP A 42 20.58 10.19 1.26
C TRP A 42 21.23 11.31 0.45
N THR A 43 21.30 11.11 -0.86
CA THR A 43 21.75 12.14 -1.80
C THR A 43 20.61 13.08 -2.18
N ALA A 44 20.88 14.39 -2.13
CA ALA A 44 19.97 15.50 -2.43
C ALA A 44 20.61 16.46 -3.45
N TYR A 45 19.77 17.21 -4.17
CA TYR A 45 20.19 18.22 -5.14
C TYR A 45 19.72 19.61 -4.76
N ALA A 46 20.59 20.60 -4.99
CA ALA A 46 20.23 22.01 -4.99
C ALA A 46 20.79 22.71 -6.24
N LEU A 47 20.05 23.67 -6.78
CA LEU A 47 20.44 24.44 -7.96
C LEU A 47 20.83 25.87 -7.58
N SER A 48 21.78 26.44 -8.32
CA SER A 48 22.17 27.84 -8.17
C SER A 48 22.44 28.50 -9.51
N ARG A 49 22.11 29.79 -9.61
CA ARG A 49 22.46 30.64 -10.76
C ARG A 49 23.85 31.22 -10.67
N ASP A 50 24.33 31.49 -9.46
CA ASP A 50 25.58 32.23 -9.21
C ASP A 50 26.65 31.37 -8.52
N GLY A 51 26.31 30.14 -8.12
CA GLY A 51 27.18 29.19 -7.45
C GLY A 51 27.32 29.45 -5.95
N ILE A 52 26.58 30.42 -5.40
CA ILE A 52 26.65 30.86 -3.99
C ILE A 52 25.29 30.70 -3.31
N HIS A 53 24.22 31.16 -3.95
CA HIS A 53 22.84 31.06 -3.44
C HIS A 53 22.14 29.91 -4.14
N TYR A 54 21.77 28.88 -3.37
CA TYR A 54 21.13 27.68 -3.89
C TYR A 54 19.65 27.66 -3.54
N HIS A 55 18.90 26.79 -4.19
CA HIS A 55 17.59 26.34 -3.75
C HIS A 55 17.50 24.83 -3.90
N ASP A 56 16.95 24.17 -2.88
CA ASP A 56 16.74 22.73 -2.89
C ASP A 56 15.78 22.30 -4.00
N LEU A 57 16.12 21.22 -4.69
CA LEU A 57 15.15 20.42 -5.41
C LEU A 57 14.50 19.44 -4.43
N LEU A 58 13.21 19.17 -4.60
CA LEU A 58 12.46 18.24 -3.75
C LEU A 58 12.53 18.55 -2.24
N ASP A 59 12.71 19.82 -1.84
CA ASP A 59 12.89 20.22 -0.42
C ASP A 59 14.07 19.55 0.31
N GLY A 60 15.10 19.14 -0.44
CA GLY A 60 16.27 18.46 0.12
C GLY A 60 16.03 16.97 0.42
N ASN A 61 14.96 16.41 -0.11
CA ASN A 61 14.68 14.97 -0.05
C ASN A 61 15.54 14.19 -1.06
N ALA A 62 15.50 12.86 -0.93
CA ALA A 62 16.30 11.95 -1.73
C ALA A 62 15.98 12.08 -3.22
N VAL A 63 17.00 12.29 -4.05
CA VAL A 63 16.85 12.35 -5.53
C VAL A 63 16.78 10.95 -6.16
N MET A 64 17.17 9.94 -5.40
CA MET A 64 16.99 8.51 -5.69
C MET A 64 16.69 7.75 -4.40
N ASP A 65 16.00 6.60 -4.49
CA ASP A 65 15.78 5.76 -3.31
C ASP A 65 17.11 5.10 -2.87
N PRO A 66 17.64 5.43 -1.67
CA PRO A 66 18.87 4.83 -1.20
C PRO A 66 18.72 3.32 -0.88
N ALA A 67 17.51 2.79 -0.68
CA ALA A 67 17.29 1.34 -0.54
C ALA A 67 17.59 0.58 -1.85
N VAL A 68 17.35 1.22 -2.98
CA VAL A 68 17.57 0.64 -4.31
C VAL A 68 19.00 0.91 -4.77
N THR A 69 19.51 2.11 -4.51
CA THR A 69 20.78 2.58 -5.08
C THR A 69 22.01 2.28 -4.21
N SER A 70 21.82 1.95 -2.92
CA SER A 70 22.85 1.58 -1.95
C SER A 70 22.47 0.29 -1.20
N PRO A 71 22.55 -0.88 -1.87
CA PRO A 71 21.99 -2.15 -1.40
C PRO A 71 22.82 -2.87 -0.31
N ILE A 72 24.01 -2.40 0.08
CA ILE A 72 24.73 -3.05 1.18
C ILE A 72 23.97 -2.80 2.48
N GLU A 73 23.69 -1.53 2.80
CA GLU A 73 23.06 -1.16 4.06
C GLU A 73 22.04 -0.01 3.96
N GLY A 74 21.83 0.56 2.77
CA GLY A 74 20.68 1.41 2.46
C GLY A 74 20.85 2.91 2.67
N GLY A 75 22.08 3.40 2.86
CA GLY A 75 22.40 4.84 2.97
C GLY A 75 23.36 5.29 1.87
N ALA A 76 23.13 6.47 1.27
CA ALA A 76 23.88 6.99 0.12
C ALA A 76 24.52 8.34 0.47
N ARG A 77 25.80 8.31 0.87
CA ARG A 77 26.54 9.46 1.42
C ARG A 77 27.72 9.88 0.53
N ASP A 78 28.26 11.09 0.76
CA ASP A 78 29.44 11.68 0.10
C ASP A 78 29.35 11.65 -1.42
N ALA A 79 28.21 12.10 -1.96
CA ALA A 79 27.92 11.98 -3.37
C ALA A 79 28.83 12.89 -4.22
N TYR A 80 29.65 12.26 -5.07
CA TYR A 80 30.43 12.96 -6.08
C TYR A 80 29.83 12.75 -7.47
N ILE A 81 29.48 13.84 -8.16
CA ILE A 81 28.83 13.82 -9.47
C ILE A 81 29.72 14.46 -10.55
N CYS A 82 29.76 13.86 -11.74
CA CYS A 82 30.45 14.43 -12.89
C CYS A 82 29.82 14.00 -14.22
N ARG A 83 30.28 14.59 -15.33
CA ARG A 83 29.90 14.18 -16.69
C ARG A 83 30.73 13.01 -17.18
N LYS A 84 30.14 12.19 -18.06
CA LYS A 84 30.90 11.18 -18.81
C LYS A 84 31.85 11.87 -19.79
N SER A 85 33.13 11.92 -19.44
CA SER A 85 34.18 12.50 -20.29
C SER A 85 34.55 11.66 -21.52
N ASP A 86 34.04 10.44 -21.62
CA ASP A 86 34.52 9.45 -22.58
C ASP A 86 33.76 9.50 -23.92
N ASP A 87 32.49 9.92 -23.89
CA ASP A 87 31.62 10.20 -25.05
C ASP A 87 30.82 11.52 -24.96
N ASP A 88 30.97 12.31 -23.89
CA ASP A 88 30.16 13.52 -23.56
C ASP A 88 28.65 13.27 -23.55
N LYS A 89 28.23 12.03 -23.23
CA LYS A 89 26.82 11.64 -23.15
C LYS A 89 26.53 10.98 -21.82
N GLY A 90 25.83 11.72 -20.97
CA GLY A 90 25.39 11.28 -19.66
C GLY A 90 26.34 11.70 -18.52
N TYR A 91 26.07 11.14 -17.35
CA TYR A 91 26.57 11.57 -16.06
C TYR A 91 26.91 10.36 -15.21
N LEU A 92 27.88 10.53 -14.32
CA LEU A 92 28.32 9.54 -13.36
C LEU A 92 28.20 10.10 -11.96
N MET A 93 27.90 9.21 -11.01
CA MET A 93 27.94 9.53 -9.60
C MET A 93 28.58 8.37 -8.84
N VAL A 94 29.37 8.70 -7.82
CA VAL A 94 29.83 7.72 -6.84
C VAL A 94 29.36 8.11 -5.44
N THR A 95 28.98 7.12 -4.64
CA THR A 95 28.55 7.34 -3.25
C THR A 95 29.11 6.28 -2.32
N THR A 96 29.28 6.65 -1.05
CA THR A 96 29.52 5.75 0.07
C THR A 96 28.22 5.00 0.43
N ASP A 97 28.26 3.68 0.60
CA ASP A 97 27.14 2.87 1.12
C ASP A 97 27.23 2.73 2.65
N MET A 98 26.38 3.47 3.38
CA MET A 98 26.48 3.65 4.84
C MET A 98 25.72 2.59 5.64
N CYS A 99 26.36 2.05 6.69
CA CYS A 99 25.81 1.02 7.56
C CYS A 99 24.78 1.50 8.61
N ASN A 100 24.39 2.76 8.57
CA ASN A 100 23.57 3.39 9.61
C ASN A 100 22.08 3.02 9.54
N ARG A 101 21.54 2.64 8.37
CA ARG A 101 20.10 2.36 8.19
C ARG A 101 19.71 0.93 8.57
N ILE A 102 20.48 -0.07 8.13
CA ILE A 102 20.22 -1.50 8.45
C ILE A 102 20.99 -1.95 9.70
N SER A 103 22.30 -1.76 9.72
CA SER A 103 23.19 -2.20 10.81
C SER A 103 23.33 -1.20 11.98
N LYS A 104 22.90 0.06 11.81
CA LYS A 104 22.97 1.13 12.81
C LYS A 104 24.36 1.35 13.42
N CYS A 105 25.38 1.17 12.60
CA CYS A 105 26.77 1.31 13.01
C CYS A 105 27.50 2.29 12.09
N TRP A 106 28.45 3.03 12.67
CA TRP A 106 29.26 4.01 11.95
C TRP A 106 30.36 3.34 11.12
N TRP A 107 29.93 2.52 10.16
CA TRP A 107 30.76 1.76 9.24
C TRP A 107 30.24 1.94 7.81
N ASN A 108 31.05 1.52 6.84
CA ASN A 108 30.68 1.39 5.44
C ASN A 108 31.60 0.33 4.80
N TYR A 109 31.00 -0.55 4.01
CA TYR A 109 31.72 -1.73 3.50
C TYR A 109 32.03 -1.63 2.01
N GLY A 110 31.61 -0.54 1.37
CA GLY A 110 31.68 -0.42 -0.07
C GLY A 110 31.19 0.91 -0.61
N ILE A 111 31.24 0.99 -1.93
CA ILE A 111 30.85 2.17 -2.70
C ILE A 111 29.89 1.79 -3.82
N ASN A 112 29.11 2.77 -4.27
CA ASN A 112 28.18 2.65 -5.38
C ASN A 112 28.74 3.42 -6.57
N LEU A 113 28.74 2.80 -7.75
CA LEU A 113 29.03 3.42 -9.04
C LEU A 113 27.72 3.58 -9.80
N MET A 114 27.34 4.82 -10.09
CA MET A 114 26.07 5.14 -10.71
C MET A 114 26.24 5.88 -12.03
N LYS A 115 25.31 5.64 -12.96
CA LYS A 115 25.25 6.32 -14.26
C LYS A 115 23.84 6.79 -14.58
N SER A 116 23.74 7.91 -15.29
CA SER A 116 22.50 8.55 -15.72
C SER A 116 22.65 9.21 -17.08
N ASP A 117 21.57 9.27 -17.87
CA ASP A 117 21.55 10.03 -19.12
C ASP A 117 21.02 11.47 -18.93
N ASP A 118 20.40 11.77 -17.79
CA ASP A 118 19.63 13.00 -17.60
C ASP A 118 19.77 13.68 -16.23
N LEU A 119 20.63 13.15 -15.35
CA LEU A 119 20.82 13.54 -13.94
C LEU A 119 19.66 13.14 -13.00
N ILE A 120 18.60 12.53 -13.51
CA ILE A 120 17.38 12.21 -12.74
C ILE A 120 17.30 10.71 -12.49
N HIS A 121 17.45 9.92 -13.55
CA HIS A 121 17.31 8.47 -13.49
C HIS A 121 18.68 7.82 -13.39
N TRP A 122 18.91 7.08 -12.31
CA TRP A 122 20.19 6.48 -12.00
C TRP A 122 20.12 4.95 -12.04
N THR A 123 21.13 4.34 -12.66
CA THR A 123 21.41 2.90 -12.52
C THR A 123 22.68 2.72 -11.70
N THR A 124 22.68 1.75 -10.79
CA THR A 124 23.76 1.55 -9.80
C THR A 124 24.48 0.21 -10.01
N THR A 125 25.78 0.17 -9.73
CA THR A 125 26.57 -1.04 -9.51
C THR A 125 27.33 -0.89 -8.19
N THR A 126 27.09 -1.80 -7.26
CA THR A 126 27.60 -1.69 -5.88
C THR A 126 28.70 -2.70 -5.62
N PHE A 127 29.79 -2.22 -5.01
CA PHE A 127 30.95 -3.04 -4.66
C PHE A 127 31.05 -3.15 -3.14
N ASP A 128 30.68 -4.30 -2.57
CA ASP A 128 30.94 -4.64 -1.15
C ASP A 128 32.31 -5.29 -1.04
N PHE A 129 33.27 -4.57 -0.50
CA PHE A 129 34.68 -4.96 -0.50
C PHE A 129 34.95 -6.18 0.39
N ARG A 130 34.05 -6.49 1.33
CA ARG A 130 34.18 -7.68 2.20
C ARG A 130 34.02 -8.99 1.44
N LYS A 131 33.44 -8.94 0.24
CA LYS A 131 33.31 -10.11 -0.66
C LYS A 131 34.65 -10.56 -1.24
N GLY A 132 35.73 -9.80 -1.01
CA GLY A 132 37.08 -10.19 -1.38
C GLY A 132 37.47 -9.74 -2.80
N PRO A 133 38.68 -10.11 -3.23
CA PRO A 133 39.28 -9.59 -4.46
C PRO A 133 38.54 -9.98 -5.75
N GLU A 134 37.70 -11.02 -5.71
CA GLU A 134 36.95 -11.52 -6.87
C GLU A 134 35.88 -10.57 -7.42
N ILE A 135 35.49 -9.55 -6.66
CA ILE A 135 34.55 -8.52 -7.14
C ILE A 135 35.20 -7.56 -8.14
N PHE A 136 36.54 -7.53 -8.21
CA PHE A 136 37.28 -6.65 -9.09
C PHE A 136 37.58 -7.34 -10.43
N CYS A 137 37.75 -6.55 -11.49
CA CYS A 137 38.01 -7.08 -12.83
C CYS A 137 39.47 -7.54 -13.06
N ASP A 138 40.35 -7.34 -12.08
CA ASP A 138 41.74 -7.78 -12.05
C ASP A 138 42.12 -8.37 -10.68
N PRO A 139 41.46 -9.47 -10.24
CA PRO A 139 41.66 -10.04 -8.91
C PRO A 139 43.12 -10.45 -8.65
N GLU A 140 43.84 -10.81 -9.71
CA GLU A 140 45.26 -11.18 -9.73
C GLU A 140 46.25 -10.04 -9.46
N SER A 141 45.81 -8.77 -9.44
CA SER A 141 46.69 -7.66 -9.07
C SER A 141 47.21 -7.84 -7.63
N PRO A 142 48.31 -7.23 -7.19
CA PRO A 142 48.71 -7.32 -5.78
C PRO A 142 47.64 -6.72 -4.85
N ASP A 143 47.40 -7.34 -3.70
CA ASP A 143 46.60 -6.71 -2.65
C ASP A 143 47.34 -5.49 -2.09
N PRO A 144 46.62 -4.43 -1.70
CA PRO A 144 47.21 -3.41 -0.85
C PRO A 144 47.79 -4.02 0.43
N VAL A 145 48.92 -3.49 0.86
CA VAL A 145 49.64 -4.01 2.03
C VAL A 145 49.57 -3.04 3.21
N THR A 146 49.65 -3.61 4.41
CA THR A 146 49.82 -2.90 5.66
C THR A 146 51.19 -2.23 5.74
N LYS A 147 51.40 -1.36 6.75
CA LYS A 147 52.71 -0.80 7.09
C LYS A 147 53.76 -1.89 7.36
N SER A 148 53.33 -3.05 7.86
CA SER A 148 54.18 -4.24 8.08
C SER A 148 54.39 -5.09 6.82
N GLY A 149 53.78 -4.75 5.69
CA GLY A 149 53.89 -5.47 4.41
C GLY A 149 52.94 -6.67 4.26
N ALA A 150 51.99 -6.86 5.17
CA ALA A 150 50.98 -7.91 5.09
C ALA A 150 49.82 -7.50 4.17
N ALA A 151 49.23 -8.44 3.43
CA ALA A 151 48.04 -8.15 2.61
C ALA A 151 46.83 -7.79 3.50
N TRP A 152 45.93 -6.96 2.97
CA TRP A 152 44.68 -6.64 3.67
C TRP A 152 43.78 -7.85 3.88
N ASP A 153 43.18 -7.93 5.06
CA ASP A 153 42.07 -8.84 5.30
C ASP A 153 40.78 -8.18 4.81
N TRP A 154 40.33 -8.61 3.63
CA TRP A 154 39.11 -8.11 2.99
C TRP A 154 37.87 -8.29 3.87
N LYS A 155 37.77 -9.37 4.66
CA LYS A 155 36.61 -9.63 5.52
C LYS A 155 36.52 -8.68 6.71
N LYS A 156 37.64 -8.02 7.06
CA LYS A 156 37.77 -7.07 8.15
C LYS A 156 37.73 -5.61 7.70
N ILE A 157 37.35 -5.36 6.45
CA ILE A 157 37.08 -4.00 5.97
C ILE A 157 35.88 -3.46 6.73
N ASN A 158 36.12 -2.36 7.42
CA ASN A 158 35.12 -1.69 8.23
C ASN A 158 34.77 -0.32 7.69
N ARG A 159 35.68 0.27 6.89
CA ARG A 159 35.47 1.58 6.30
C ARG A 159 35.94 1.66 4.84
N VAL A 160 35.09 2.21 3.97
CA VAL A 160 35.33 2.64 2.59
C VAL A 160 34.61 3.98 2.35
N TRP A 161 35.30 5.11 2.48
CA TRP A 161 34.68 6.45 2.57
C TRP A 161 34.97 7.37 1.39
N ALA A 162 34.01 8.27 1.15
CA ALA A 162 34.12 9.47 0.32
C ALA A 162 34.72 9.23 -1.07
N PRO A 163 34.08 8.37 -1.90
CA PRO A 163 34.56 8.15 -3.25
C PRO A 163 34.39 9.42 -4.09
N GLN A 164 35.38 9.68 -4.93
CA GLN A 164 35.31 10.66 -6.00
C GLN A 164 35.88 10.06 -7.28
N VAL A 165 35.58 10.66 -8.44
CA VAL A 165 35.95 10.11 -9.76
C VAL A 165 36.61 11.16 -10.64
N PHE A 166 37.64 10.74 -11.39
CA PHE A 166 38.35 11.50 -12.42
C PHE A 166 38.40 10.72 -13.73
N TRP A 167 38.22 11.35 -14.88
CA TRP A 167 38.54 10.70 -16.15
C TRP A 167 40.03 10.77 -16.46
N ASP A 168 40.65 9.63 -16.75
CA ASP A 168 42.04 9.51 -17.19
C ASP A 168 42.10 8.91 -18.61
N PRO A 169 42.33 9.73 -19.65
CA PRO A 169 42.41 9.23 -21.03
C PRO A 169 43.68 8.41 -21.31
N SER A 170 44.67 8.45 -20.43
CA SER A 170 45.97 7.80 -20.60
C SER A 170 46.02 6.38 -20.06
N TYR A 171 45.09 6.01 -19.17
CA TYR A 171 45.00 4.67 -18.61
C TYR A 171 44.86 3.60 -19.72
N LYS A 172 45.55 2.47 -19.57
CA LYS A 172 45.57 1.40 -20.55
C LYS A 172 45.17 0.07 -19.91
N TRP A 173 44.06 -0.49 -20.36
CA TRP A 173 43.58 -1.80 -19.94
C TRP A 173 44.42 -2.94 -20.55
N LYS A 174 44.33 -4.14 -19.95
CA LYS A 174 45.10 -5.33 -20.39
C LYS A 174 44.80 -5.72 -21.85
N ASP A 175 43.58 -5.47 -22.32
CA ASP A 175 43.15 -5.72 -23.70
C ASP A 175 43.66 -4.65 -24.70
N GLY A 176 44.36 -3.62 -24.22
CA GLY A 176 44.91 -2.54 -25.03
C GLY A 176 43.98 -1.33 -25.20
N THR A 177 42.74 -1.39 -24.69
CA THR A 177 41.83 -0.24 -24.70
C THR A 177 42.36 0.89 -23.82
N LYS A 178 42.10 2.14 -24.21
CA LYS A 178 42.55 3.35 -23.51
C LYS A 178 41.39 4.12 -22.89
N GLY A 179 41.69 4.76 -21.76
CA GLY A 179 40.76 5.56 -20.98
C GLY A 179 40.10 4.76 -19.87
N GLY A 180 40.02 5.35 -18.67
CA GLY A 180 39.33 4.78 -17.53
C GLY A 180 38.95 5.86 -16.53
N TYR A 181 37.94 5.57 -15.70
CA TYR A 181 37.53 6.45 -14.62
C TYR A 181 38.33 6.12 -13.37
N PHE A 182 39.26 6.99 -13.00
CA PHE A 182 40.02 6.95 -11.77
C PHE A 182 39.09 7.26 -10.58
N VAL A 183 38.70 6.24 -9.83
CA VAL A 183 37.85 6.35 -8.64
C VAL A 183 38.73 6.23 -7.40
N TYR A 184 38.79 7.26 -6.56
CA TYR A 184 39.58 7.27 -5.32
C TYR A 184 38.71 7.47 -4.10
N TYR A 185 39.11 6.84 -2.99
CA TYR A 185 38.37 6.77 -1.73
C TYR A 185 39.34 6.38 -0.63
N SER A 186 38.94 6.56 0.63
CA SER A 186 39.70 6.04 1.75
C SER A 186 39.19 4.67 2.17
N ILE A 187 40.07 3.83 2.73
CA ILE A 187 39.73 2.49 3.20
C ILE A 187 40.49 2.14 4.47
N TRP A 188 39.81 1.43 5.38
CA TRP A 188 40.41 0.86 6.58
C TRP A 188 39.92 -0.57 6.84
N SER A 189 40.88 -1.43 7.14
CA SER A 189 40.68 -2.80 7.62
C SER A 189 41.31 -2.98 8.99
N THR A 190 40.63 -3.71 9.89
CA THR A 190 41.02 -3.87 11.31
C THR A 190 42.17 -4.85 11.56
N ASN A 191 43.12 -4.96 10.62
CA ASN A 191 44.39 -5.65 10.88
C ASN A 191 45.18 -4.89 11.97
N GLU A 192 45.73 -5.62 12.94
CA GLU A 192 46.27 -5.10 14.21
C GLU A 192 47.47 -4.11 14.06
N ASP A 193 48.02 -3.93 12.86
CA ASP A 193 49.21 -3.11 12.61
C ASP A 193 48.94 -1.73 11.96
N ASP A 194 47.80 -1.51 11.28
CA ASP A 194 47.58 -0.28 10.50
C ASP A 194 46.74 0.77 11.21
N GLY A 195 45.71 0.42 11.97
CA GLY A 195 44.96 1.35 12.82
C GLY A 195 44.29 2.59 12.18
N TYR A 196 44.42 2.85 10.86
CA TYR A 196 43.91 4.07 10.21
C TYR A 196 43.52 3.92 8.71
N ASP A 197 42.69 4.85 8.21
CA ASP A 197 42.24 4.91 6.80
C ASP A 197 43.31 5.47 5.86
N ARG A 198 43.46 4.81 4.70
CA ARG A 198 44.41 5.21 3.65
C ARG A 198 43.71 5.54 2.35
N MET A 199 44.25 6.52 1.62
CA MET A 199 43.74 6.89 0.31
C MET A 199 44.19 5.87 -0.74
N VAL A 200 43.21 5.24 -1.37
CA VAL A 200 43.39 4.31 -2.47
C VAL A 200 42.69 4.80 -3.71
N TYR A 201 43.04 4.18 -4.84
CA TYR A 201 42.34 4.36 -6.09
C TYR A 201 42.10 3.03 -6.80
N SER A 202 41.09 3.04 -7.64
CA SER A 202 40.72 1.99 -8.58
C SER A 202 40.36 2.62 -9.92
N TYR A 203 40.39 1.85 -10.99
CA TYR A 203 39.87 2.29 -12.29
C TYR A 203 38.54 1.60 -12.57
N ALA A 204 37.52 2.39 -12.91
CA ALA A 204 36.28 1.89 -13.47
C ALA A 204 36.29 1.95 -14.99
N ASP A 205 35.69 0.94 -15.62
CA ASP A 205 35.57 0.87 -17.06
C ASP A 205 34.50 1.85 -17.59
N ARG A 206 34.42 2.02 -18.91
CA ARG A 206 33.46 2.94 -19.54
C ARG A 206 31.99 2.57 -19.27
N SER A 207 31.71 1.30 -19.01
CA SER A 207 30.35 0.87 -18.63
C SER A 207 29.97 1.32 -17.21
N PHE A 208 30.98 1.67 -16.40
CA PHE A 208 30.86 2.00 -14.99
C PHE A 208 30.30 0.86 -14.14
N THR A 209 30.53 -0.39 -14.58
CA THR A 209 30.08 -1.61 -13.89
C THR A 209 31.21 -2.53 -13.48
N LYS A 210 32.46 -2.24 -13.90
CA LYS A 210 33.65 -2.97 -13.50
C LYS A 210 34.61 -2.03 -12.78
N LEU A 211 35.24 -2.51 -11.72
CA LEU A 211 36.21 -1.78 -10.92
C LEU A 211 37.49 -2.61 -10.80
N THR A 212 38.67 -2.00 -10.94
CA THR A 212 39.93 -2.70 -10.64
C THR A 212 40.14 -2.80 -9.14
N LYS A 213 41.00 -3.73 -8.70
CA LYS A 213 41.41 -3.86 -7.31
C LYS A 213 42.12 -2.58 -6.84
N PRO A 214 41.82 -2.07 -5.61
CA PRO A 214 42.41 -0.85 -5.08
C PRO A 214 43.93 -0.89 -5.03
N ARG A 215 44.54 0.28 -5.21
CA ARG A 215 45.98 0.54 -5.09
C ARG A 215 46.20 1.77 -4.23
N VAL A 216 47.26 1.80 -3.44
CA VAL A 216 47.59 2.96 -2.60
C VAL A 216 47.85 4.17 -3.50
N LEU A 217 47.08 5.24 -3.30
CA LEU A 217 47.28 6.53 -3.95
C LEU A 217 48.24 7.39 -3.14
N PHE A 218 47.98 7.45 -1.83
CA PHE A 218 48.66 8.30 -0.88
C PHE A 218 48.52 7.71 0.52
N ASP A 219 49.63 7.61 1.25
CA ASP A 219 49.68 7.16 2.63
C ASP A 219 50.49 8.17 3.44
N TRP A 220 49.82 8.92 4.30
CA TRP A 220 50.44 9.94 5.15
C TRP A 220 50.98 9.37 6.46
N GLY A 221 50.82 8.06 6.72
CA GLY A 221 51.12 7.51 8.04
C GLY A 221 50.04 7.79 9.11
N TYR A 222 48.91 8.40 8.73
CA TYR A 222 47.79 8.76 9.60
C TYR A 222 46.43 8.65 8.89
N ALA A 223 45.35 8.58 9.66
CA ALA A 223 43.97 8.48 9.16
C ALA A 223 43.58 9.65 8.24
N THR A 224 43.28 9.31 6.99
CA THR A 224 42.86 10.23 5.92
C THR A 224 41.54 9.74 5.33
N ILE A 225 40.45 10.52 5.47
CA ILE A 225 39.08 10.05 5.16
C ILE A 225 38.41 10.75 3.97
N ASP A 226 38.64 12.06 3.79
CA ASP A 226 38.14 12.84 2.65
C ASP A 226 39.30 13.40 1.82
N ALA A 227 39.13 13.38 0.49
CA ALA A 227 40.04 14.03 -0.44
C ALA A 227 39.30 14.64 -1.63
N ASP A 228 39.76 15.79 -2.11
CA ASP A 228 39.24 16.47 -3.30
C ASP A 228 40.41 16.89 -4.20
N ILE A 229 40.54 16.21 -5.33
CA ILE A 229 41.61 16.44 -6.31
C ILE A 229 41.07 17.39 -7.38
N ASN A 230 41.87 18.38 -7.77
CA ASN A 230 41.57 19.30 -8.87
C ASN A 230 42.81 19.51 -9.73
N TYR A 231 42.66 19.48 -11.06
CA TYR A 231 43.71 19.90 -11.97
C TYR A 231 43.64 21.42 -12.17
N LEU A 232 44.72 22.13 -11.88
CA LEU A 232 44.79 23.58 -11.99
C LEU A 232 45.54 23.99 -13.25
N GLU A 233 44.83 24.69 -14.16
CA GLU A 233 45.44 25.28 -15.35
C GLU A 233 46.47 26.38 -15.02
N SER A 234 46.39 26.97 -13.82
CA SER A 234 47.28 28.07 -13.40
C SER A 234 48.73 27.64 -13.20
N ASP A 235 49.00 26.38 -12.83
CA ASP A 235 50.35 25.85 -12.66
C ASP A 235 50.57 24.44 -13.25
N HIS A 236 49.57 23.91 -13.96
CA HIS A 236 49.55 22.60 -14.63
C HIS A 236 49.87 21.43 -13.68
N LYS A 237 49.28 21.45 -12.47
CA LYS A 237 49.43 20.41 -11.46
C LYS A 237 48.07 19.95 -10.92
N TYR A 238 48.09 18.76 -10.35
CA TYR A 238 47.00 18.23 -9.55
C TYR A 238 47.16 18.71 -8.12
N HIS A 239 46.14 19.36 -7.58
CA HIS A 239 46.06 19.83 -6.20
C HIS A 239 45.07 18.96 -5.45
N MET A 240 45.40 18.54 -4.23
CA MET A 240 44.53 17.73 -3.39
C MET A 240 44.29 18.44 -2.07
N LEU A 241 43.02 18.67 -1.73
CA LEU A 241 42.58 19.01 -0.39
C LEU A 241 42.33 17.70 0.36
N ILE A 242 42.90 17.53 1.55
CA ILE A 242 42.84 16.27 2.32
C ILE A 242 42.42 16.54 3.76
N LYS A 243 41.51 15.71 4.29
CA LYS A 243 41.12 15.72 5.71
C LYS A 243 41.94 14.74 6.54
N LYS A 244 42.55 15.21 7.64
CA LYS A 244 43.23 14.39 8.66
C LYS A 244 42.37 14.22 9.92
N GLU A 245 42.25 12.97 10.41
CA GLU A 245 41.47 12.61 11.62
C GLU A 245 42.30 12.58 12.92
N GLY A 246 43.64 12.51 12.84
CA GLY A 246 44.54 12.43 14.01
C GLY A 246 45.61 13.53 14.04
N GLY A 247 46.12 13.88 15.22
CA GLY A 247 47.12 14.97 15.38
C GLY A 247 46.46 16.36 15.36
N HIS A 248 47.06 17.33 14.64
CA HIS A 248 46.45 18.65 14.44
C HIS A 248 45.25 18.54 13.47
N PRO A 249 44.01 18.78 13.92
CA PRO A 249 42.83 18.59 13.08
C PRO A 249 42.71 19.72 12.05
N GLY A 250 42.52 19.37 10.78
CA GLY A 250 42.36 20.35 9.72
C GLY A 250 42.19 19.73 8.34
N ILE A 251 41.97 20.59 7.35
CA ILE A 251 42.07 20.25 5.93
C ILE A 251 43.46 20.72 5.47
N PHE A 252 44.16 19.91 4.70
CA PHE A 252 45.52 20.14 4.26
C PHE A 252 45.57 20.21 2.74
N HIS A 253 46.62 20.82 2.22
CA HIS A 253 46.83 20.98 0.79
C HIS A 253 48.14 20.31 0.35
N THR A 254 48.09 19.49 -0.69
CA THR A 254 49.28 18.96 -1.37
C THR A 254 49.11 19.01 -2.88
N LYS A 255 50.21 18.87 -3.63
CA LYS A 255 50.16 18.90 -5.10
C LYS A 255 51.19 18.02 -5.78
N ALA A 256 50.81 17.45 -6.93
CA ALA A 256 51.61 16.56 -7.74
C ALA A 256 51.57 16.94 -9.24
N LYS A 257 52.61 16.54 -9.98
CA LYS A 257 52.68 16.74 -11.44
C LYS A 257 51.87 15.70 -12.24
N SER A 258 51.45 14.63 -11.59
CA SER A 258 50.71 13.50 -12.17
C SER A 258 49.61 13.07 -11.20
N LEU A 259 48.49 12.59 -11.73
CA LEU A 259 47.34 12.13 -10.95
C LEU A 259 47.71 10.99 -9.97
N LEU A 260 48.61 10.09 -10.39
CA LEU A 260 49.11 8.98 -9.56
C LEU A 260 50.26 9.38 -8.62
N GLY A 261 50.60 10.67 -8.55
CA GLY A 261 51.70 11.16 -7.73
C GLY A 261 53.09 11.03 -8.38
N PRO A 262 54.18 10.99 -7.58
CA PRO A 262 54.15 10.95 -6.11
C PRO A 262 53.52 12.21 -5.52
N TRP A 263 52.66 12.01 -4.52
CA TRP A 263 52.05 13.06 -3.73
C TRP A 263 52.94 13.34 -2.52
N PRO A 264 53.54 14.54 -2.39
CA PRO A 264 54.32 14.89 -1.22
C PRO A 264 53.45 14.86 0.05
N GLU A 265 54.05 14.48 1.19
CA GLU A 265 53.41 14.65 2.49
C GLU A 265 53.02 16.12 2.69
N PRO A 266 51.76 16.41 3.06
CA PRO A 266 51.34 17.77 3.39
C PRO A 266 52.17 18.32 4.56
N ASP A 267 52.56 19.59 4.46
CA ASP A 267 53.24 20.30 5.55
C ASP A 267 52.26 20.49 6.72
N GLU A 268 52.58 19.92 7.89
CA GLU A 268 51.73 20.00 9.07
C GLU A 268 51.58 21.42 9.64
N GLY A 269 52.48 22.34 9.25
CA GLY A 269 52.39 23.77 9.57
C GLY A 269 51.56 24.59 8.58
N ASP A 270 51.19 24.02 7.43
CA ASP A 270 50.45 24.67 6.33
C ASP A 270 49.07 24.00 6.14
N PHE A 271 48.26 24.01 7.21
CA PHE A 271 46.86 23.58 7.12
C PHE A 271 46.00 24.71 6.56
N VAL A 272 44.96 24.33 5.82
CA VAL A 272 43.95 25.23 5.28
C VAL A 272 43.15 25.82 6.44
N ASN A 273 43.54 27.02 6.83
CA ASN A 273 42.87 27.76 7.89
C ASN A 273 41.68 28.53 7.31
N PHE A 274 40.52 27.90 7.26
CA PHE A 274 39.30 28.55 6.80
C PHE A 274 38.76 29.58 7.81
N GLU A 275 38.72 29.23 9.10
CA GLU A 275 38.03 30.03 10.15
C GLU A 275 38.68 29.95 11.55
N GLY A 276 40.01 29.86 11.62
CA GLY A 276 40.77 29.79 12.86
C GLY A 276 40.76 28.40 13.50
N ASN A 277 40.40 28.32 14.79
CA ASN A 277 40.45 27.08 15.59
C ASN A 277 39.23 26.16 15.40
N LYS A 278 38.46 26.36 14.33
CA LYS A 278 37.25 25.57 14.03
C LYS A 278 37.63 24.24 13.40
N LYS A 279 36.87 23.19 13.70
CA LYS A 279 37.10 21.86 13.12
C LYS A 279 36.27 21.72 11.84
N CYS A 280 36.97 21.40 10.75
CA CYS A 280 36.39 21.28 9.42
C CYS A 280 36.70 19.93 8.74
N GLU A 281 35.80 19.47 7.85
CA GLU A 281 35.90 18.23 7.05
C GLU A 281 35.16 18.35 5.70
N GLY A 282 35.24 17.32 4.85
CA GLY A 282 34.44 17.20 3.63
C GLY A 282 34.59 18.37 2.64
N ALA A 283 35.82 18.78 2.34
CA ALA A 283 36.07 19.88 1.40
C ALA A 283 35.79 19.48 -0.05
N SER A 284 35.14 20.37 -0.81
CA SER A 284 35.02 20.27 -2.26
C SER A 284 35.25 21.63 -2.91
N ALA A 285 36.13 21.66 -3.93
CA ALA A 285 36.52 22.87 -4.63
C ALA A 285 35.97 22.92 -6.05
N PHE A 286 35.50 24.10 -6.47
CA PHE A 286 35.03 24.36 -7.83
C PHE A 286 35.28 25.83 -8.21
N GLN A 287 35.22 26.17 -9.50
CA GLN A 287 35.35 27.55 -9.97
C GLN A 287 34.03 28.08 -10.52
N LEU A 288 33.76 29.37 -10.32
CA LEU A 288 32.65 30.04 -10.99
C LEU A 288 32.96 30.28 -12.48
N ILE A 289 31.91 30.39 -13.29
CA ILE A 289 31.99 30.65 -14.72
C ILE A 289 32.65 32.02 -14.94
N GLY A 290 33.78 32.03 -15.65
CA GLY A 290 34.54 33.24 -15.95
C GLY A 290 35.41 33.77 -14.81
N ASP A 291 35.47 33.07 -13.68
CA ASP A 291 36.32 33.41 -12.52
C ASP A 291 37.57 32.50 -12.51
N ASP A 292 38.74 33.06 -12.18
CA ASP A 292 39.97 32.30 -11.98
C ASP A 292 40.20 31.93 -10.50
N GLU A 293 39.42 32.49 -9.58
CA GLU A 293 39.37 32.11 -8.17
C GLU A 293 38.55 30.84 -7.96
N TRP A 294 38.94 30.10 -6.93
CA TRP A 294 38.25 28.89 -6.48
C TRP A 294 37.20 29.23 -5.42
N ARG A 295 36.16 28.41 -5.37
CA ARG A 295 35.23 28.30 -4.25
C ARG A 295 35.50 26.98 -3.57
N VAL A 296 35.63 27.00 -2.25
CA VAL A 296 35.88 25.80 -1.45
C VAL A 296 34.79 25.70 -0.40
N ALA A 297 33.94 24.69 -0.56
CA ALA A 297 32.88 24.37 0.39
C ALA A 297 33.35 23.29 1.35
N TYR A 298 32.97 23.37 2.63
CA TYR A 298 33.39 22.43 3.67
C TYR A 298 32.40 22.40 4.84
N VAL A 299 32.40 21.29 5.58
CA VAL A 299 31.63 21.13 6.80
C VAL A 299 32.41 21.72 7.98
N GLN A 300 31.80 22.63 8.74
CA GLN A 300 32.30 23.11 10.03
C GLN A 300 31.55 22.43 11.18
N TYR A 301 32.00 21.23 11.55
CA TYR A 301 31.33 20.37 12.52
C TYR A 301 31.63 20.72 13.99
N SER A 302 32.55 21.64 14.26
CA SER A 302 32.77 22.14 15.63
C SER A 302 31.67 23.07 16.15
N ASP A 303 30.81 23.59 15.27
CA ASP A 303 29.71 24.48 15.67
C ASP A 303 28.46 23.67 16.06
N ARG A 304 27.58 24.26 16.88
CA ARG A 304 26.27 23.68 17.20
C ARG A 304 25.17 24.71 16.98
N PRO A 305 24.25 24.52 16.00
CA PRO A 305 24.24 23.42 15.02
C PRO A 305 25.48 23.45 14.09
N HIS A 306 25.79 22.31 13.46
CA HIS A 306 26.84 22.24 12.44
C HIS A 306 26.55 23.26 11.32
N LYS A 307 27.60 23.79 10.69
CA LYS A 307 27.47 24.70 9.57
C LYS A 307 28.12 24.12 8.33
N TYR A 308 27.54 24.39 7.16
CA TYR A 308 28.19 24.15 5.89
C TYR A 308 28.61 25.48 5.29
N ARG A 309 29.90 25.62 5.04
CA ARG A 309 30.57 26.90 4.75
C ARG A 309 31.11 26.88 3.34
N ILE A 310 31.21 28.05 2.72
CA ILE A 310 31.87 28.26 1.43
C ILE A 310 32.78 29.48 1.53
N CYS A 311 33.98 29.39 0.98
CA CYS A 311 34.95 30.48 0.97
C CYS A 311 35.61 30.61 -0.41
N LYS A 312 36.34 31.71 -0.62
CA LYS A 312 37.16 31.93 -1.81
C LYS A 312 38.60 31.49 -1.57
N ALA A 313 39.25 31.04 -2.63
CA ALA A 313 40.69 30.85 -2.69
C ALA A 313 41.24 31.40 -4.01
N ASP A 314 42.49 31.86 -4.00
CA ASP A 314 43.15 32.35 -5.21
C ASP A 314 43.30 31.26 -6.29
N LYS A 315 43.68 31.63 -7.51
CA LYS A 315 43.81 30.72 -8.65
C LYS A 315 44.80 29.55 -8.47
N TYR A 316 45.59 29.55 -7.40
CA TYR A 316 46.50 28.46 -7.04
C TYR A 316 45.92 27.55 -5.94
N LEU A 317 44.63 27.73 -5.60
CA LEU A 317 43.93 27.12 -4.47
C LEU A 317 44.64 27.42 -3.15
N LYS A 318 45.07 28.68 -2.99
CA LYS A 318 45.74 29.21 -1.79
C LYS A 318 45.03 30.46 -1.31
N LYS A 319 45.35 30.92 -0.09
CA LYS A 319 44.82 32.15 0.53
C LYS A 319 43.30 32.17 0.58
N TYR A 320 42.75 31.71 1.70
CA TYR A 320 41.32 31.54 1.90
C TYR A 320 40.71 32.78 2.57
N TYR A 321 39.61 33.30 2.04
CA TYR A 321 38.93 34.50 2.54
C TYR A 321 37.45 34.53 2.14
N ASP A 322 36.72 35.54 2.61
CA ASP A 322 35.29 35.77 2.32
C ASP A 322 34.42 34.54 2.62
N THR A 323 34.55 33.98 3.82
CA THR A 323 33.78 32.80 4.22
C THR A 323 32.34 33.14 4.60
N GLU A 324 31.38 32.40 4.05
CA GLU A 324 29.96 32.50 4.34
C GLU A 324 29.28 31.13 4.52
N ASP A 325 28.05 31.13 5.06
CA ASP A 325 27.21 29.92 5.10
C ASP A 325 26.62 29.68 3.72
N ILE A 326 26.55 28.42 3.28
CA ILE A 326 25.78 28.10 2.08
C ILE A 326 24.31 28.46 2.32
N GLN A 327 23.68 29.13 1.35
CA GLN A 327 22.31 29.61 1.50
C GLN A 327 21.33 28.81 0.64
N GLY A 328 20.12 28.62 1.18
CA GLY A 328 18.97 28.03 0.49
C GLY A 328 19.03 26.51 0.31
N VAL A 329 19.88 25.84 1.07
CA VAL A 329 19.91 24.38 1.24
C VAL A 329 19.50 24.06 2.67
N LYS A 330 18.51 23.17 2.86
CA LYS A 330 17.90 22.90 4.16
C LYS A 330 18.76 22.02 5.08
N HIS A 331 19.48 21.07 4.50
CA HIS A 331 20.35 20.12 5.21
C HIS A 331 21.69 19.89 4.47
N PRO A 332 22.49 20.94 4.24
CA PRO A 332 23.73 20.84 3.49
C PRO A 332 24.77 20.01 4.24
N GLN A 333 25.50 19.15 3.52
CA GLN A 333 26.60 18.34 4.06
C GLN A 333 27.60 18.02 2.95
N HIS A 334 28.67 17.26 3.22
CA HIS A 334 29.66 16.86 2.22
C HIS A 334 29.02 16.36 0.89
N GLY A 335 29.55 16.87 -0.23
CA GLY A 335 29.05 16.68 -1.58
C GLY A 335 29.96 17.31 -2.63
N SER A 336 29.45 17.45 -3.85
CA SER A 336 30.18 17.95 -5.01
C SER A 336 29.39 18.98 -5.81
N PHE A 337 30.11 19.77 -6.62
CA PHE A 337 29.54 20.84 -7.44
C PHE A 337 29.81 20.60 -8.92
N MET A 338 28.81 20.84 -9.76
CA MET A 338 28.92 20.70 -11.21
C MET A 338 28.27 21.88 -11.92
N ARG A 339 28.97 22.48 -12.89
CA ARG A 339 28.38 23.49 -13.79
C ARG A 339 27.28 22.86 -14.64
N LEU A 340 26.22 23.60 -14.95
CA LEU A 340 25.09 23.17 -15.76
C LEU A 340 24.92 24.05 -17.00
N ALA A 341 24.64 23.41 -18.13
CA ALA A 341 24.10 24.05 -19.32
C ALA A 341 22.63 24.44 -19.08
N LYS A 342 22.09 25.32 -19.94
CA LYS A 342 20.72 25.81 -19.79
C LYS A 342 19.69 24.70 -19.82
N GLU A 343 19.84 23.76 -20.75
CA GLU A 343 18.92 22.64 -20.89
C GLU A 343 18.95 21.70 -19.68
N GLU A 344 20.12 21.51 -19.07
CA GLU A 344 20.28 20.66 -17.89
C GLU A 344 19.68 21.32 -16.65
N TYR A 345 19.96 22.61 -16.45
CA TYR A 345 19.38 23.40 -15.37
C TYR A 345 17.86 23.45 -15.50
N ASP A 346 17.34 23.82 -16.67
CA ASP A 346 15.90 23.90 -16.89
C ASP A 346 15.23 22.53 -16.75
N ARG A 347 15.90 21.44 -17.13
CA ARG A 347 15.41 20.07 -16.91
C ARG A 347 15.34 19.72 -15.43
N LEU A 348 16.39 19.98 -14.68
CA LEU A 348 16.44 19.72 -13.23
C LEU A 348 15.49 20.63 -12.46
N GLU A 349 15.38 21.90 -12.84
CA GLU A 349 14.44 22.88 -12.30
C GLU A 349 13.00 22.43 -12.60
N ALA A 350 12.70 22.02 -13.83
CA ALA A 350 11.38 21.55 -14.20
C ALA A 350 11.05 20.19 -13.58
N TRP A 351 12.03 19.29 -13.43
CA TRP A 351 11.87 18.01 -12.74
C TRP A 351 11.68 18.23 -11.25
N GLY A 352 12.49 19.08 -10.64
CA GLY A 352 12.41 19.49 -9.25
C GLY A 352 11.08 20.16 -8.98
N ASN A 353 10.61 21.11 -9.81
CA ASN A 353 9.30 21.74 -9.63
C ASN A 353 8.13 20.79 -9.93
N ARG A 354 8.23 19.93 -10.96
CA ARG A 354 7.22 18.89 -11.23
C ARG A 354 7.14 17.90 -10.09
N ASN A 355 8.26 17.44 -9.53
CA ASN A 355 8.35 16.47 -8.42
C ASN A 355 8.39 17.07 -7.03
N HIS A 356 8.47 18.39 -6.91
CA HIS A 356 8.02 19.14 -5.75
C HIS A 356 6.48 19.26 -5.78
N GLN A 357 5.87 19.13 -6.97
CA GLN A 357 4.42 18.89 -7.15
C GLN A 357 4.05 17.39 -7.27
N THR A 358 5.02 16.49 -7.47
CA THR A 358 4.83 15.03 -7.66
C THR A 358 5.70 14.18 -6.73
N SER A 359 6.10 14.72 -5.58
CA SER A 359 6.41 13.90 -4.41
C SER A 359 5.10 13.21 -4.08
N ILE A 360 5.06 11.89 -4.27
CA ILE A 360 3.86 11.04 -4.29
C ILE A 360 2.93 11.40 -3.14
N ILE A 361 1.90 12.17 -3.47
CA ILE A 361 0.83 12.45 -2.55
C ILE A 361 -0.46 12.78 -3.34
N ASN A 362 -1.47 11.94 -3.12
CA ASN A 362 -2.88 12.28 -3.33
C ASN A 362 -3.25 13.56 -2.54
N HIS A 363 -3.62 14.66 -3.20
CA HIS A 363 -3.94 15.90 -2.48
C HIS A 363 -5.37 16.38 -2.72
N ASN A 364 -6.05 16.65 -1.61
CA ASN A 364 -7.05 17.70 -1.53
C ASN A 364 -6.34 19.01 -1.11
N PRO A 365 -6.47 20.12 -1.85
CA PRO A 365 -7.32 20.29 -3.04
C PRO A 365 -6.78 19.60 -4.31
N VAL A 366 -7.69 19.13 -5.16
CA VAL A 366 -7.41 18.30 -6.35
C VAL A 366 -7.08 19.12 -7.60
N ILE A 367 -7.46 20.40 -7.61
CA ILE A 367 -7.04 21.38 -8.62
C ILE A 367 -6.47 22.62 -7.92
N ASN A 368 -5.39 23.15 -8.48
CA ASN A 368 -4.72 24.33 -7.92
C ASN A 368 -5.45 25.62 -8.29
N GLY A 369 -5.83 26.41 -7.30
CA GLY A 369 -6.43 27.72 -7.47
C GLY A 369 -7.64 27.93 -6.57
N LEU A 370 -8.26 29.11 -6.69
CA LEU A 370 -9.51 29.40 -6.00
C LEU A 370 -10.67 28.98 -6.89
N TYR A 371 -11.33 27.90 -6.51
CA TYR A 371 -12.43 27.30 -7.27
C TYR A 371 -13.51 26.81 -6.33
N GLY A 372 -14.76 26.95 -6.76
CA GLY A 372 -15.93 26.46 -6.05
C GLY A 372 -16.87 25.70 -6.98
N ASP A 373 -17.95 25.19 -6.40
CA ASP A 373 -19.08 24.58 -7.09
C ASP A 373 -18.70 23.59 -8.22
N PRO A 374 -17.85 22.58 -7.96
CA PRO A 374 -17.32 21.72 -9.01
C PRO A 374 -18.37 20.74 -9.55
N TYR A 375 -18.41 20.60 -10.88
CA TYR A 375 -19.10 19.52 -11.58
C TYR A 375 -18.11 18.62 -12.30
N ILE A 376 -18.17 17.31 -12.04
CA ILE A 376 -17.35 16.31 -12.71
C ILE A 376 -18.15 15.47 -13.71
N MET A 377 -17.56 15.20 -14.87
CA MET A 377 -18.13 14.37 -15.93
C MET A 377 -17.08 13.41 -16.49
N TRP A 378 -17.48 12.19 -16.83
CA TRP A 378 -16.69 11.31 -17.69
C TRP A 378 -17.10 11.49 -19.16
N SER A 379 -16.14 11.63 -20.06
CA SER A 379 -16.38 11.65 -21.50
C SER A 379 -16.08 10.31 -22.15
N GLU A 380 -17.09 9.66 -22.74
CA GLU A 380 -16.91 8.44 -23.54
C GLU A 380 -16.10 8.73 -24.82
N LYS A 381 -16.28 9.91 -25.42
CA LYS A 381 -15.52 10.31 -26.62
C LYS A 381 -14.02 10.36 -26.36
N ASN A 382 -13.62 11.02 -25.27
CA ASN A 382 -12.21 11.34 -25.00
C ASN A 382 -11.55 10.34 -24.03
N GLN A 383 -12.34 9.52 -23.33
CA GLN A 383 -11.88 8.61 -22.28
C GLN A 383 -11.13 9.37 -21.16
N LYS A 384 -11.70 10.51 -20.73
CA LYS A 384 -11.16 11.37 -19.67
C LYS A 384 -12.24 11.90 -18.75
N TYR A 385 -11.84 12.26 -17.54
CA TYR A 385 -12.66 13.04 -16.62
C TYR A 385 -12.48 14.53 -16.89
N TYR A 386 -13.55 15.31 -16.69
CA TYR A 386 -13.55 16.75 -16.82
C TYR A 386 -14.20 17.38 -15.59
N ILE A 387 -13.51 18.32 -14.95
CA ILE A 387 -14.05 19.16 -13.87
C ILE A 387 -14.31 20.56 -14.44
N TYR A 388 -15.52 21.05 -14.17
CA TYR A 388 -15.95 22.41 -14.43
C TYR A 388 -16.25 23.09 -13.09
N PRO A 389 -15.46 24.07 -12.66
CA PRO A 389 -15.74 24.80 -11.42
C PRO A 389 -16.20 26.25 -11.67
N THR A 390 -16.87 26.83 -10.67
CA THR A 390 -16.95 28.30 -10.50
C THR A 390 -15.54 28.82 -10.21
N THR A 391 -15.14 29.90 -10.89
CA THR A 391 -13.86 30.58 -10.59
C THR A 391 -14.04 31.47 -9.35
N ASP A 392 -13.30 31.23 -8.28
CA ASP A 392 -13.40 32.03 -7.05
C ASP A 392 -12.33 33.15 -6.99
N GLY A 393 -12.29 33.89 -5.89
CA GLY A 393 -11.34 35.00 -5.67
C GLY A 393 -11.92 36.39 -5.90
N PHE A 394 -13.15 36.50 -6.38
CA PHE A 394 -13.87 37.76 -6.61
C PHE A 394 -14.97 37.95 -5.57
N ARG A 395 -15.04 39.16 -5.01
CA ARG A 395 -16.05 39.49 -4.00
C ARG A 395 -17.45 39.33 -4.59
N GLY A 396 -18.29 38.53 -3.92
CA GLY A 396 -19.68 38.27 -4.34
C GLY A 396 -19.83 37.33 -5.53
N TRP A 397 -18.78 36.58 -5.90
CA TRP A 397 -18.77 35.64 -7.03
C TRP A 397 -19.14 36.31 -8.35
N ASP A 398 -18.69 37.56 -8.56
CA ASP A 398 -18.89 38.34 -9.81
C ASP A 398 -18.01 37.81 -10.96
N THR A 399 -18.19 36.53 -11.28
CA THR A 399 -17.43 35.78 -12.27
C THR A 399 -18.00 36.00 -13.67
N ARG A 400 -17.10 36.12 -14.65
CA ARG A 400 -17.45 36.36 -16.06
C ARG A 400 -16.85 35.32 -17.02
N ASP A 401 -16.10 34.38 -16.48
CA ASP A 401 -15.39 33.32 -17.20
C ASP A 401 -15.56 31.98 -16.47
N MET A 402 -15.49 30.88 -17.22
CA MET A 402 -15.51 29.53 -16.66
C MET A 402 -14.37 28.69 -17.21
N ASN A 403 -13.71 27.95 -16.33
CA ASN A 403 -12.55 27.12 -16.66
C ASN A 403 -12.94 25.64 -16.77
N CYS A 404 -12.09 24.87 -17.44
CA CYS A 404 -12.20 23.42 -17.51
C CYS A 404 -10.87 22.77 -17.16
N PHE A 405 -10.94 21.64 -16.47
CA PHE A 405 -9.80 20.80 -16.12
C PHE A 405 -10.09 19.38 -16.61
N SER A 406 -9.09 18.70 -17.16
CA SER A 406 -9.21 17.30 -17.55
C SER A 406 -8.26 16.44 -16.74
N SER A 407 -8.66 15.20 -16.47
CA SER A 407 -7.81 14.23 -15.80
C SER A 407 -7.94 12.85 -16.43
N THR A 408 -6.76 12.24 -16.47
CA THR A 408 -6.55 10.82 -16.66
C THR A 408 -7.23 9.92 -15.63
N ASP A 409 -7.05 10.37 -14.39
CA ASP A 409 -6.85 9.56 -13.18
C ASP A 409 -7.79 9.89 -12.04
N LEU A 410 -8.45 11.04 -12.15
CA LEU A 410 -9.02 11.80 -11.05
C LEU A 410 -8.00 12.34 -10.03
N GLN A 411 -6.69 12.15 -10.28
CA GLN A 411 -5.57 12.59 -9.44
C GLN A 411 -4.80 13.72 -10.12
N ASN A 412 -4.35 13.52 -11.37
CA ASN A 412 -3.54 14.50 -12.10
C ASN A 412 -4.46 15.31 -13.01
N TRP A 413 -4.63 16.59 -12.68
CA TRP A 413 -5.52 17.48 -13.39
C TRP A 413 -4.74 18.48 -14.25
N LYS A 414 -5.07 18.53 -15.53
CA LYS A 414 -4.57 19.48 -16.51
C LYS A 414 -5.62 20.57 -16.70
N SER A 415 -5.22 21.84 -16.62
CA SER A 415 -6.10 22.94 -17.07
C SER A 415 -6.25 22.91 -18.59
N GLU A 416 -7.49 22.90 -19.08
CA GLU A 416 -7.84 23.04 -20.50
C GLU A 416 -8.17 24.50 -20.87
N GLY A 417 -8.05 25.42 -19.91
CA GLY A 417 -8.28 26.85 -20.09
C GLY A 417 -9.75 27.26 -19.93
N LYS A 418 -10.07 28.47 -20.41
CA LYS A 418 -11.41 29.06 -20.34
C LYS A 418 -12.31 28.46 -21.43
N ILE A 419 -13.44 27.91 -21.02
CA ILE A 419 -14.47 27.37 -21.93
C ILE A 419 -15.57 28.39 -22.23
N ILE A 420 -15.79 29.33 -21.34
CA ILE A 420 -16.63 30.53 -21.51
C ILE A 420 -15.75 31.72 -21.13
N GLU A 421 -15.63 32.68 -22.04
CA GLU A 421 -14.80 33.88 -21.86
C GLU A 421 -15.60 35.15 -22.17
N SER A 422 -15.60 36.08 -21.20
CA SER A 422 -16.29 37.35 -21.26
C SER A 422 -16.00 38.11 -22.55
N GLY A 423 -17.06 38.50 -23.25
CA GLY A 423 -16.97 39.27 -24.50
C GLY A 423 -16.56 38.45 -25.74
N LYS A 424 -16.35 37.13 -25.62
CA LYS A 424 -16.08 36.25 -26.77
C LYS A 424 -17.23 35.28 -27.03
N ASN A 425 -17.59 34.47 -26.04
CA ASN A 425 -18.60 33.43 -26.17
C ASN A 425 -19.47 33.37 -24.91
N THR A 426 -20.08 34.51 -24.58
CA THR A 426 -21.04 34.69 -23.48
C THR A 426 -22.43 34.97 -24.02
N ALA A 427 -23.47 34.50 -23.32
CA ALA A 427 -24.84 34.79 -23.67
C ALA A 427 -25.16 36.29 -23.49
N SER A 428 -25.81 36.91 -24.47
CA SER A 428 -26.11 38.35 -24.49
C SER A 428 -27.04 38.86 -23.38
N PHE A 429 -27.77 37.96 -22.71
CA PHE A 429 -28.68 38.32 -21.62
C PHE A 429 -28.02 38.40 -20.23
N ALA A 430 -26.73 38.06 -20.11
CA ALA A 430 -26.00 38.05 -18.85
C ALA A 430 -24.54 38.48 -19.01
N GLU A 431 -24.06 39.33 -18.11
CA GLU A 431 -22.68 39.83 -18.12
C GLU A 431 -21.84 39.24 -16.97
N HIS A 432 -22.49 38.79 -15.89
CA HIS A 432 -21.89 38.48 -14.59
C HIS A 432 -22.48 37.22 -13.96
N ASN A 433 -21.96 36.83 -12.78
CA ASN A 433 -22.51 35.77 -11.93
C ASN A 433 -22.48 34.37 -12.58
N PHE A 434 -21.37 34.01 -13.22
CA PHE A 434 -21.20 32.72 -13.89
C PHE A 434 -20.73 31.65 -12.91
N TRP A 435 -21.66 30.86 -12.38
CA TRP A 435 -21.37 29.89 -11.32
C TRP A 435 -22.18 28.59 -11.42
N ALA A 436 -21.79 27.61 -10.61
CA ALA A 436 -22.44 26.30 -10.45
C ALA A 436 -22.71 25.61 -11.79
N PRO A 437 -21.65 25.27 -12.54
CA PRO A 437 -21.80 24.58 -13.81
C PRO A 437 -22.33 23.15 -13.64
N THR A 438 -22.89 22.61 -14.71
CA THR A 438 -23.13 21.19 -14.94
C THR A 438 -22.96 20.88 -16.42
N CYS A 439 -22.54 19.66 -16.77
CA CYS A 439 -22.34 19.29 -18.17
C CYS A 439 -22.77 17.86 -18.43
N ILE A 440 -23.37 17.61 -19.60
CA ILE A 440 -23.70 16.24 -20.03
C ILE A 440 -23.24 15.97 -21.46
N GLU A 441 -22.69 14.76 -21.65
CA GLU A 441 -22.36 14.21 -22.95
C GLU A 441 -23.58 13.50 -23.55
N LYS A 442 -23.91 13.81 -24.80
CA LYS A 442 -24.96 13.16 -25.57
C LYS A 442 -24.36 12.48 -26.80
N LYS A 443 -24.40 11.15 -26.82
CA LYS A 443 -24.01 10.33 -27.97
C LYS A 443 -25.16 10.28 -28.98
N ILE A 444 -24.88 10.72 -30.20
CA ILE A 444 -25.83 10.79 -31.32
C ILE A 444 -25.44 9.74 -32.35
N VAL A 445 -26.28 8.72 -32.52
CA VAL A 445 -26.08 7.65 -33.51
C VAL A 445 -27.05 7.85 -34.67
N THR A 446 -26.54 8.16 -35.86
CA THR A 446 -27.34 8.25 -37.09
C THR A 446 -27.09 7.04 -37.98
N LYS A 447 -28.16 6.44 -38.53
CA LYS A 447 -28.05 5.28 -39.43
C LYS A 447 -28.10 5.77 -40.87
N LYS A 448 -26.99 5.63 -41.61
CA LYS A 448 -26.92 5.96 -43.04
C LYS A 448 -26.84 4.67 -43.85
N LYS A 449 -27.61 4.58 -44.94
CA LYS A 449 -27.46 3.50 -45.90
C LYS A 449 -26.33 3.84 -46.88
N VAL A 450 -25.28 3.02 -46.87
CA VAL A 450 -24.20 3.06 -47.86
C VAL A 450 -24.30 1.80 -48.71
N GLY A 451 -24.93 1.92 -49.88
CA GLY A 451 -25.30 0.77 -50.72
C GLY A 451 -26.37 -0.11 -50.04
N LYS A 452 -26.10 -1.42 -49.92
CA LYS A 452 -26.99 -2.38 -49.22
C LYS A 452 -26.71 -2.47 -47.71
N LYS A 453 -25.69 -1.78 -47.18
CA LYS A 453 -25.30 -1.84 -45.78
C LYS A 453 -25.80 -0.62 -45.02
N THR A 454 -26.32 -0.84 -43.82
CA THR A 454 -26.58 0.23 -42.85
C THR A 454 -25.28 0.46 -42.08
N VAL A 455 -24.78 1.70 -42.11
CA VAL A 455 -23.61 2.15 -41.34
C VAL A 455 -24.11 3.10 -40.25
N GLU A 456 -23.65 2.88 -39.03
CA GLU A 456 -23.88 3.79 -37.90
C GLU A 456 -22.81 4.87 -37.91
N ASP A 457 -23.24 6.13 -37.90
CA ASP A 457 -22.42 7.32 -37.83
C ASP A 457 -22.62 7.95 -36.45
N VAL A 458 -21.58 7.89 -35.63
CA VAL A 458 -21.61 8.28 -34.21
C VAL A 458 -20.95 9.64 -34.05
N SER A 459 -21.67 10.57 -33.43
CA SER A 459 -21.16 11.88 -33.03
C SER A 459 -21.48 12.15 -31.56
N TYR A 460 -20.77 13.09 -30.94
CA TYR A 460 -20.96 13.46 -29.55
C TYR A 460 -21.22 14.97 -29.46
N LYS A 461 -22.11 15.37 -28.57
CA LYS A 461 -22.38 16.78 -28.22
C LYS A 461 -22.30 16.95 -26.72
N TYR A 462 -21.80 18.10 -26.29
CA TYR A 462 -21.68 18.48 -24.88
C TYR A 462 -22.58 19.67 -24.61
N TYR A 463 -23.45 19.54 -23.62
CA TYR A 463 -24.36 20.58 -23.19
C TYR A 463 -23.94 21.06 -21.81
N PHE A 464 -23.45 22.30 -21.74
CA PHE A 464 -22.91 22.92 -20.55
C PHE A 464 -23.89 23.95 -20.02
N TYR A 465 -24.50 23.67 -18.87
CA TYR A 465 -25.42 24.57 -18.19
C TYR A 465 -24.72 25.25 -17.03
N TYR A 466 -25.07 26.49 -16.76
CA TYR A 466 -24.49 27.26 -15.67
C TYR A 466 -25.43 28.39 -15.29
N SER A 467 -25.29 28.90 -14.07
CA SER A 467 -25.99 30.11 -13.68
C SER A 467 -25.33 31.32 -14.34
N ALA A 468 -26.11 32.25 -14.86
CA ALA A 468 -25.64 33.52 -15.43
C ALA A 468 -26.66 34.62 -15.09
N ASP A 469 -26.23 35.66 -14.37
CA ASP A 469 -27.12 36.68 -13.79
C ASP A 469 -28.39 36.13 -13.10
N LYS A 470 -28.22 35.01 -12.35
CA LYS A 470 -29.29 34.30 -11.61
C LYS A 470 -30.40 33.74 -12.51
N GLN A 471 -30.05 33.46 -13.76
CA GLN A 471 -30.80 32.67 -14.73
C GLN A 471 -29.96 31.44 -15.09
N ILE A 472 -30.52 30.46 -15.80
CA ILE A 472 -29.77 29.28 -16.26
C ILE A 472 -29.48 29.42 -17.75
N ALA A 473 -28.20 29.48 -18.11
CA ALA A 473 -27.71 29.48 -19.47
C ALA A 473 -27.35 28.07 -19.94
N VAL A 474 -27.25 27.88 -21.26
CA VAL A 474 -26.69 26.68 -21.87
C VAL A 474 -25.73 27.06 -23.00
N ALA A 475 -24.65 26.30 -23.12
CA ALA A 475 -23.72 26.35 -24.23
C ALA A 475 -23.46 24.96 -24.78
N VAL A 476 -23.16 24.86 -26.09
CA VAL A 476 -22.98 23.59 -26.80
C VAL A 476 -21.59 23.50 -27.42
N ALA A 477 -20.94 22.35 -27.30
CA ALA A 477 -19.67 22.06 -27.96
C ALA A 477 -19.64 20.67 -28.60
N ASP A 478 -18.69 20.47 -29.51
CA ASP A 478 -18.32 19.15 -30.05
C ASP A 478 -17.22 18.46 -29.22
N ASP A 479 -16.61 19.18 -28.26
CA ASP A 479 -15.58 18.67 -27.35
C ASP A 479 -15.83 19.18 -25.92
N PRO A 480 -15.60 18.37 -24.87
CA PRO A 480 -15.84 18.77 -23.49
C PRO A 480 -14.93 19.92 -23.02
N ALA A 481 -13.78 20.14 -23.69
CA ALA A 481 -12.91 21.29 -23.45
C ALA A 481 -13.29 22.53 -24.30
N GLY A 482 -14.38 22.46 -25.06
CA GLY A 482 -14.82 23.52 -25.95
C GLY A 482 -14.11 23.53 -27.32
N PRO A 483 -14.27 24.61 -28.10
CA PRO A 483 -14.97 25.85 -27.74
C PRO A 483 -16.49 25.63 -27.60
N PHE A 484 -17.09 26.26 -26.58
CA PHE A 484 -18.54 26.25 -26.38
C PHE A 484 -19.18 27.44 -27.08
N ILE A 485 -20.32 27.17 -27.72
CA ILE A 485 -21.19 28.17 -28.36
C ILE A 485 -22.38 28.41 -27.43
N THR A 486 -22.50 29.62 -26.90
CA THR A 486 -23.60 30.02 -26.02
C THR A 486 -24.89 30.25 -26.78
N ILE A 487 -26.02 29.99 -26.13
CA ILE A 487 -27.36 30.31 -26.62
C ILE A 487 -27.84 31.62 -25.98
N ASP A 488 -28.33 32.56 -26.78
CA ASP A 488 -28.78 33.89 -26.35
C ASP A 488 -30.18 33.93 -25.70
N THR A 489 -30.67 32.79 -25.22
CA THR A 489 -31.94 32.68 -24.49
C THR A 489 -31.73 31.81 -23.27
N PRO A 490 -32.16 32.23 -22.07
CA PRO A 490 -32.01 31.43 -20.86
C PRO A 490 -32.88 30.18 -20.94
N VAL A 491 -32.34 29.03 -20.52
CA VAL A 491 -33.08 27.78 -20.33
C VAL A 491 -34.14 27.94 -19.24
N VAL A 492 -33.76 28.67 -18.18
CA VAL A 492 -34.67 29.10 -17.10
C VAL A 492 -34.41 30.57 -16.82
N GLY A 493 -35.44 31.41 -17.01
CA GLY A 493 -35.33 32.86 -16.82
C GLY A 493 -35.41 33.31 -15.35
N VAL A 494 -35.54 34.62 -15.12
CA VAL A 494 -35.63 35.22 -13.77
C VAL A 494 -36.95 34.93 -13.03
N GLU A 495 -37.99 34.51 -13.76
CA GLU A 495 -39.30 34.25 -13.17
C GLU A 495 -39.27 33.02 -12.27
N ARG A 496 -39.78 33.15 -11.04
CA ARG A 496 -39.79 32.05 -10.08
C ARG A 496 -40.80 30.99 -10.52
N PRO A 497 -40.42 29.71 -10.51
CA PRO A 497 -41.28 28.61 -10.95
C PRO A 497 -42.45 28.42 -9.98
N LEU A 498 -43.56 27.87 -10.49
CA LEU A 498 -44.66 27.28 -9.70
C LEU A 498 -45.19 28.17 -8.55
N GLY A 499 -45.12 29.50 -8.69
CA GLY A 499 -45.67 30.46 -7.73
C GLY A 499 -44.80 30.76 -6.50
N PHE A 500 -43.57 30.24 -6.42
CA PHE A 500 -42.64 30.54 -5.32
C PHE A 500 -42.37 32.05 -5.18
N LYS A 501 -42.38 32.56 -3.94
CA LYS A 501 -42.21 34.00 -3.64
C LYS A 501 -40.78 34.41 -3.25
N ARG A 502 -39.93 33.44 -2.92
CA ARG A 502 -38.53 33.60 -2.50
C ARG A 502 -37.68 32.57 -3.23
N GLY A 503 -36.39 32.84 -3.39
CA GLY A 503 -35.44 31.97 -4.09
C GLY A 503 -34.98 32.53 -5.42
N GLN A 504 -34.01 31.85 -6.01
CA GLN A 504 -33.34 32.16 -7.28
C GLN A 504 -33.29 30.91 -8.16
N ASN A 505 -33.25 31.09 -9.48
CA ASN A 505 -33.05 30.02 -10.45
C ASN A 505 -31.55 29.86 -10.71
N ILE A 506 -30.87 29.11 -9.84
CA ILE A 506 -29.43 28.85 -9.87
C ILE A 506 -29.15 27.36 -9.65
N ASP A 507 -27.88 26.99 -9.78
CA ASP A 507 -27.32 25.67 -9.52
C ASP A 507 -28.02 24.56 -10.33
N PRO A 508 -27.97 24.65 -11.68
CA PRO A 508 -28.52 23.60 -12.53
C PRO A 508 -27.79 22.27 -12.34
N ASP A 509 -28.55 21.18 -12.39
CA ASP A 509 -28.03 19.81 -12.54
C ASP A 509 -28.79 19.11 -13.65
N VAL A 510 -28.07 18.64 -14.68
CA VAL A 510 -28.65 17.91 -15.80
C VAL A 510 -28.47 16.41 -15.57
N PHE A 511 -29.58 15.67 -15.70
CA PHE A 511 -29.63 14.25 -15.40
C PHE A 511 -30.28 13.48 -16.55
N HIS A 512 -29.60 12.45 -17.03
CA HIS A 512 -30.18 11.48 -17.95
C HIS A 512 -30.74 10.31 -17.16
N ASP A 513 -32.07 10.17 -17.15
CA ASP A 513 -32.73 9.08 -16.44
C ASP A 513 -32.53 7.76 -17.22
N PRO A 514 -31.77 6.79 -16.68
CA PRO A 514 -31.52 5.54 -17.39
C PRO A 514 -32.76 4.65 -17.49
N VAL A 515 -33.81 4.91 -16.71
CA VAL A 515 -35.05 4.11 -16.73
C VAL A 515 -35.98 4.57 -17.85
N SER A 516 -36.27 5.88 -17.95
CA SER A 516 -37.15 6.40 -18.99
C SER A 516 -36.44 6.84 -20.28
N GLY A 517 -35.11 7.03 -20.23
CA GLY A 517 -34.32 7.61 -21.33
C GLY A 517 -34.54 9.11 -21.52
N LYS A 518 -35.22 9.78 -20.58
CA LYS A 518 -35.49 11.22 -20.62
C LYS A 518 -34.36 12.01 -19.98
N TYR A 519 -34.23 13.26 -20.40
CA TYR A 519 -33.33 14.22 -19.78
C TYR A 519 -34.13 15.19 -18.92
N TYR A 520 -33.67 15.40 -17.69
CA TYR A 520 -34.23 16.35 -16.75
C TYR A 520 -33.21 17.41 -16.40
N LEU A 521 -33.70 18.63 -16.18
CA LEU A 521 -32.94 19.71 -15.55
C LEU A 521 -33.54 19.95 -14.16
N TYR A 522 -32.70 19.93 -13.13
CA TYR A 522 -33.05 20.29 -11.76
C TYR A 522 -32.37 21.60 -11.37
N TRP A 523 -33.02 22.43 -10.57
CA TRP A 523 -32.43 23.69 -10.11
C TRP A 523 -33.14 24.27 -8.88
N GLY A 524 -32.53 25.29 -8.29
CA GLY A 524 -33.20 26.23 -7.38
C GLY A 524 -32.45 26.56 -6.10
N ASN A 525 -32.85 27.66 -5.48
CA ASN A 525 -32.39 28.12 -4.17
C ASN A 525 -33.60 28.36 -3.25
N TYR A 526 -33.60 27.76 -2.06
CA TYR A 526 -34.74 27.61 -1.13
C TYR A 526 -35.91 26.71 -1.60
N TYR A 527 -35.88 26.27 -2.85
CA TYR A 527 -36.71 25.22 -3.42
C TYR A 527 -35.86 24.37 -4.37
N MET A 528 -36.27 23.12 -4.58
CA MET A 528 -35.74 22.26 -5.64
C MET A 528 -36.89 21.92 -6.59
N VAL A 529 -36.76 22.33 -7.84
CA VAL A 529 -37.71 22.01 -8.92
C VAL A 529 -36.99 21.26 -10.02
N GLY A 530 -37.77 20.57 -10.86
CA GLY A 530 -37.25 19.95 -12.08
C GLY A 530 -38.24 20.02 -13.23
N ALA A 531 -37.74 19.89 -14.44
CA ALA A 531 -38.54 19.79 -15.67
C ALA A 531 -37.83 18.90 -16.69
N GLU A 532 -38.59 18.30 -17.59
CA GLU A 532 -38.04 17.57 -18.74
C GLU A 532 -37.40 18.58 -19.71
N LEU A 533 -36.25 18.23 -20.29
CA LEU A 533 -35.59 19.01 -21.34
C LEU A 533 -36.22 18.72 -22.72
N SER A 534 -36.20 19.71 -23.62
CA SER A 534 -36.48 19.51 -25.04
C SER A 534 -35.48 18.55 -25.67
N ASP A 535 -35.84 17.93 -26.81
CA ASP A 535 -35.01 16.91 -27.45
C ASP A 535 -33.65 17.47 -27.93
N ASP A 536 -33.60 18.77 -28.25
CA ASP A 536 -32.39 19.51 -28.60
C ASP A 536 -31.53 19.91 -27.38
N MET A 537 -32.03 19.69 -26.16
CA MET A 537 -31.42 20.02 -24.87
C MET A 537 -31.29 21.53 -24.58
N LEU A 538 -31.88 22.41 -25.41
CA LEU A 538 -31.67 23.86 -25.31
C LEU A 538 -32.75 24.59 -24.50
N SER A 539 -33.82 23.91 -24.11
CA SER A 539 -34.94 24.49 -23.34
C SER A 539 -35.57 23.44 -22.42
N ILE A 540 -36.29 23.88 -21.39
CA ILE A 540 -37.19 23.00 -20.63
C ILE A 540 -38.56 22.91 -21.31
N LYS A 541 -39.30 21.84 -21.03
CA LYS A 541 -40.73 21.68 -21.32
C LYS A 541 -41.55 22.22 -20.13
N PRO A 542 -42.02 23.48 -20.14
CA PRO A 542 -42.53 24.13 -18.93
C PRO A 542 -43.75 23.43 -18.32
N GLU A 543 -44.56 22.76 -19.14
CA GLU A 543 -45.72 21.98 -18.74
C GLU A 543 -45.37 20.73 -17.93
N THR A 544 -44.11 20.29 -17.95
CA THR A 544 -43.61 19.13 -17.21
C THR A 544 -43.01 19.49 -15.86
N MET A 545 -43.01 20.77 -15.48
CA MET A 545 -42.35 21.24 -14.28
C MET A 545 -42.98 20.68 -12.99
N PHE A 546 -42.15 20.23 -12.06
CA PHE A 546 -42.56 19.65 -10.78
C PHE A 546 -41.69 20.16 -9.63
N THR A 547 -42.24 20.08 -8.41
CA THR A 547 -41.54 20.43 -7.17
C THR A 547 -41.04 19.18 -6.46
N LEU A 548 -39.73 19.11 -6.21
CA LEU A 548 -39.12 18.06 -5.37
C LEU A 548 -39.09 18.47 -3.90
N ILE A 549 -38.64 19.69 -3.61
CA ILE A 549 -38.54 20.22 -2.24
C ILE A 549 -39.04 21.66 -2.20
N ASP A 550 -39.94 21.97 -1.26
CA ASP A 550 -40.49 23.31 -0.99
C ASP A 550 -40.15 23.82 0.41
N SER A 551 -39.04 23.36 0.99
CA SER A 551 -38.63 23.69 2.37
C SER A 551 -37.23 24.32 2.45
N ASN A 552 -37.18 25.59 2.81
CA ASN A 552 -35.95 26.30 3.18
C ASN A 552 -35.31 25.77 4.49
N GLU A 553 -36.06 25.05 5.32
CA GLU A 553 -35.51 24.47 6.55
C GLU A 553 -34.44 23.42 6.23
N PHE A 554 -34.71 22.55 5.25
CA PHE A 554 -33.87 21.40 4.94
C PHE A 554 -33.05 21.54 3.66
N TYR A 555 -33.42 22.45 2.75
CA TYR A 555 -32.74 22.70 1.48
C TYR A 555 -32.20 24.14 1.41
N SER A 556 -30.97 24.32 0.90
CA SER A 556 -30.45 25.64 0.49
C SER A 556 -30.30 25.72 -1.02
N GLU A 557 -29.40 24.95 -1.63
CA GLU A 557 -28.99 25.05 -3.05
C GLU A 557 -28.06 23.88 -3.46
N GLY A 558 -27.46 23.93 -4.66
CA GLY A 558 -26.43 22.99 -5.12
C GLY A 558 -26.93 21.55 -5.32
N THR A 559 -28.01 21.39 -6.09
CA THR A 559 -28.62 20.08 -6.37
C THR A 559 -27.69 19.19 -7.19
N HIS A 560 -27.66 17.89 -6.90
CA HIS A 560 -27.03 16.88 -7.74
C HIS A 560 -27.82 15.57 -7.69
N VAL A 561 -28.03 14.93 -8.85
CA VAL A 561 -28.81 13.71 -8.99
C VAL A 561 -28.03 12.63 -9.73
N PHE A 562 -28.01 11.41 -9.17
CA PHE A 562 -27.51 10.22 -9.86
C PHE A 562 -28.40 9.01 -9.60
N TYR A 563 -28.26 7.98 -10.45
CA TYR A 563 -28.98 6.72 -10.35
C TYR A 563 -28.02 5.56 -10.10
N ARG A 564 -28.36 4.69 -9.14
CA ARG A 564 -27.61 3.49 -8.79
C ARG A 564 -28.56 2.45 -8.23
N ASP A 565 -28.43 1.19 -8.66
CA ASP A 565 -29.18 0.03 -8.14
C ASP A 565 -30.70 0.26 -7.94
N GLY A 566 -31.39 0.76 -8.96
CA GLY A 566 -32.84 0.93 -8.87
C GLY A 566 -33.32 2.19 -8.15
N LYS A 567 -32.41 3.00 -7.58
CA LYS A 567 -32.74 4.20 -6.79
C LYS A 567 -32.13 5.46 -7.39
N TYR A 568 -32.85 6.56 -7.22
CA TYR A 568 -32.41 7.93 -7.51
C TYR A 568 -31.91 8.57 -6.22
N TYR A 569 -30.70 9.10 -6.24
CA TYR A 569 -30.10 9.80 -5.11
C TYR A 569 -30.15 11.29 -5.39
N PHE A 570 -30.91 12.01 -4.57
CA PHE A 570 -31.00 13.46 -4.62
C PHE A 570 -30.12 14.04 -3.52
N MET A 571 -29.12 14.82 -3.93
CA MET A 571 -28.17 15.44 -3.03
C MET A 571 -28.24 16.96 -3.16
N TRP A 572 -27.92 17.68 -2.07
CA TRP A 572 -27.89 19.13 -2.06
C TRP A 572 -27.03 19.69 -0.94
N SER A 573 -26.71 20.97 -1.03
CA SER A 573 -25.99 21.69 0.02
C SER A 573 -26.96 22.41 0.95
N LYS A 574 -26.65 22.39 2.24
CA LYS A 574 -27.40 23.06 3.29
C LYS A 574 -26.51 24.02 4.08
N ASN A 575 -27.15 25.11 4.54
CA ASN A 575 -26.56 26.30 5.17
C ASN A 575 -26.04 27.30 4.12
N ASP A 576 -25.22 28.27 4.54
CA ASP A 576 -24.70 29.35 3.68
C ASP A 576 -23.23 29.08 3.39
N VAL A 577 -22.82 29.15 2.12
CA VAL A 577 -21.45 28.91 1.64
C VAL A 577 -20.40 29.87 2.26
N ARG A 578 -20.80 30.95 2.92
CA ARG A 578 -19.90 31.84 3.68
C ARG A 578 -19.73 31.43 5.14
N THR A 579 -20.33 30.31 5.54
CA THR A 579 -20.30 29.82 6.92
C THR A 579 -19.57 28.48 7.03
N PRO A 580 -18.90 28.20 8.17
CA PRO A 580 -18.20 26.93 8.36
C PRO A 580 -19.10 25.70 8.31
N ASP A 581 -20.40 25.87 8.55
CA ASP A 581 -21.39 24.79 8.68
C ASP A 581 -22.03 24.36 7.34
N TYR A 582 -21.57 24.90 6.21
CA TYR A 582 -22.01 24.42 4.90
C TYR A 582 -21.69 22.92 4.76
N GLN A 583 -22.70 22.15 4.35
CA GLN A 583 -22.68 20.69 4.40
C GLN A 583 -23.51 20.10 3.26
N VAL A 584 -23.22 18.87 2.86
CA VAL A 584 -23.99 18.11 1.87
C VAL A 584 -24.95 17.15 2.55
N ARG A 585 -26.16 17.08 2.03
CA ARG A 585 -27.22 16.17 2.46
C ARG A 585 -27.74 15.36 1.28
N TYR A 586 -28.35 14.22 1.56
CA TYR A 586 -29.01 13.41 0.53
C TYR A 586 -30.29 12.74 1.02
N ILE A 587 -31.13 12.34 0.05
CA ILE A 587 -32.23 11.40 0.22
C ILE A 587 -32.34 10.52 -1.04
N SER A 588 -32.71 9.25 -0.88
CA SER A 588 -33.00 8.36 -1.99
C SER A 588 -34.51 8.29 -2.28
N SER A 589 -34.86 8.02 -3.54
CA SER A 589 -36.22 7.91 -4.05
C SER A 589 -36.29 6.85 -5.14
N ASP A 590 -37.45 6.23 -5.31
CA ASP A 590 -37.72 5.27 -6.39
C ASP A 590 -38.19 5.98 -7.68
N SER A 591 -38.24 7.32 -7.70
CA SER A 591 -38.71 8.11 -8.84
C SER A 591 -37.92 9.41 -9.00
N PRO A 592 -37.60 9.82 -10.25
CA PRO A 592 -36.85 11.04 -10.54
C PRO A 592 -37.69 12.33 -10.41
N THR A 593 -39.02 12.21 -10.29
CA THR A 593 -39.94 13.36 -10.31
C THR A 593 -40.84 13.48 -9.08
N LYS A 594 -40.74 12.53 -8.15
CA LYS A 594 -41.66 12.46 -7.00
C LYS A 594 -41.19 13.42 -5.90
N LYS A 595 -42.13 14.21 -5.36
CA LYS A 595 -41.87 15.09 -4.22
C LYS A 595 -41.18 14.33 -3.07
N LEU A 596 -40.10 14.93 -2.55
CA LEU A 596 -39.25 14.36 -1.51
C LEU A 596 -39.69 14.88 -0.12
N ASP A 597 -39.43 14.08 0.91
CA ASP A 597 -39.58 14.49 2.31
C ASP A 597 -38.21 14.85 2.89
N PRO A 598 -37.78 16.13 2.79
CA PRO A 598 -36.41 16.51 3.13
C PRO A 598 -36.15 16.46 4.65
N SER A 599 -37.17 16.26 5.49
CA SER A 599 -36.97 16.03 6.92
C SER A 599 -36.27 14.69 7.22
N LYS A 600 -36.30 13.76 6.26
CA LYS A 600 -35.63 12.44 6.32
C LYS A 600 -34.24 12.42 5.70
N CYS A 601 -33.73 13.57 5.25
CA CYS A 601 -32.41 13.65 4.66
C CYS A 601 -31.32 13.25 5.66
N LYS A 602 -30.22 12.72 5.13
CA LYS A 602 -29.01 12.39 5.91
C LYS A 602 -27.88 13.33 5.52
N ILE A 603 -27.01 13.65 6.46
CA ILE A 603 -25.77 14.39 6.19
C ILE A 603 -24.75 13.39 5.66
N ILE A 604 -24.18 13.69 4.49
CA ILE A 604 -23.10 12.90 3.91
C ILE A 604 -21.74 13.55 4.14
N LEU A 605 -21.63 14.87 3.98
CA LEU A 605 -20.37 15.59 4.08
C LEU A 605 -20.55 16.84 4.93
N GLN A 606 -19.69 17.06 5.91
CA GLN A 606 -19.75 18.19 6.84
C GLN A 606 -18.34 18.59 7.29
N LYS A 607 -18.24 19.75 7.94
CA LYS A 607 -16.99 20.26 8.52
C LYS A 607 -16.30 19.24 9.43
N ASP A 608 -14.97 19.27 9.42
CA ASP A 608 -14.14 18.58 10.41
C ASP A 608 -13.28 19.63 11.12
N SER A 609 -13.85 20.20 12.19
CA SER A 609 -13.23 21.30 12.92
C SER A 609 -11.94 20.89 13.65
N ALA A 610 -11.80 19.62 14.03
CA ALA A 610 -10.56 19.12 14.63
C ALA A 610 -9.39 19.17 13.65
N ARG A 611 -9.70 19.16 12.36
CA ARG A 611 -8.74 19.22 11.26
C ARG A 611 -8.68 20.59 10.58
N GLY A 612 -9.45 21.58 11.05
CA GLY A 612 -9.53 22.89 10.39
C GLY A 612 -10.19 22.86 9.00
N ILE A 613 -11.01 21.84 8.71
CA ILE A 613 -11.78 21.74 7.46
C ILE A 613 -13.17 22.32 7.69
N TYR A 614 -13.56 23.27 6.85
CA TYR A 614 -14.81 24.02 6.99
C TYR A 614 -15.50 24.25 5.64
N CYS A 615 -16.80 24.50 5.69
CA CYS A 615 -17.62 24.84 4.52
C CYS A 615 -17.57 23.78 3.40
N THR A 616 -17.74 22.50 3.75
CA THR A 616 -17.71 21.39 2.81
C THR A 616 -19.07 21.24 2.13
N GLY A 617 -19.24 21.83 0.94
CA GLY A 617 -20.51 21.81 0.23
C GLY A 617 -20.32 22.13 -1.25
N HIS A 618 -21.45 22.26 -1.94
CA HIS A 618 -21.64 22.23 -3.40
C HIS A 618 -20.74 21.21 -4.12
N HIS A 619 -21.38 20.20 -4.71
CA HIS A 619 -20.69 18.99 -5.09
C HIS A 619 -21.32 18.38 -6.34
N SER A 620 -20.60 17.43 -6.89
CA SER A 620 -21.06 16.46 -7.87
C SER A 620 -20.45 15.10 -7.53
N THR A 621 -20.98 14.04 -8.10
CA THR A 621 -20.46 12.68 -7.92
C THR A 621 -20.13 12.05 -9.26
N ILE A 622 -19.17 11.14 -9.26
CA ILE A 622 -18.82 10.37 -10.44
C ILE A 622 -18.62 8.91 -10.04
N CYS A 623 -19.14 8.01 -10.87
CA CYS A 623 -18.79 6.60 -10.83
C CYS A 623 -17.65 6.35 -11.81
N ILE A 624 -16.64 5.56 -11.43
CA ILE A 624 -15.63 5.13 -12.39
C ILE A 624 -16.34 4.30 -13.48
N PRO A 625 -16.14 4.61 -14.77
CA PRO A 625 -16.82 3.91 -15.86
C PRO A 625 -16.60 2.40 -15.79
N GLY A 626 -17.69 1.63 -15.81
CA GLY A 626 -17.64 0.17 -15.78
C GLY A 626 -17.47 -0.45 -14.39
N THR A 627 -17.49 0.36 -13.32
CA THR A 627 -17.40 -0.13 -11.94
C THR A 627 -18.60 0.34 -11.11
N ASP A 628 -18.58 0.04 -9.82
CA ASP A 628 -19.46 0.65 -8.80
C ASP A 628 -18.63 1.45 -7.77
N GLU A 629 -17.53 2.05 -8.23
CA GLU A 629 -16.69 2.91 -7.40
C GLU A 629 -17.07 4.37 -7.57
N TRP A 630 -17.47 5.01 -6.48
CA TRP A 630 -18.00 6.36 -6.50
C TRP A 630 -17.10 7.35 -5.78
N TYR A 631 -17.08 8.58 -6.30
CA TYR A 631 -16.35 9.71 -5.75
C TYR A 631 -17.27 10.92 -5.67
N ILE A 632 -17.12 11.70 -4.61
CA ILE A 632 -17.73 13.02 -4.45
C ILE A 632 -16.66 14.08 -4.71
N VAL A 633 -16.93 15.01 -5.62
CA VAL A 633 -16.11 16.20 -5.87
C VAL A 633 -16.85 17.38 -5.30
N TYR A 634 -16.23 18.12 -4.40
CA TYR A 634 -16.89 19.17 -3.62
C TYR A 634 -15.92 20.33 -3.37
N HIS A 635 -16.40 21.47 -2.87
CA HIS A 635 -15.50 22.53 -2.42
C HIS A 635 -15.46 22.66 -0.89
N ARG A 636 -14.39 23.27 -0.40
CA ARG A 636 -14.27 23.72 0.99
C ARG A 636 -13.64 25.11 1.06
N PHE A 637 -13.64 25.73 2.23
CA PHE A 637 -12.78 26.90 2.46
C PHE A 637 -11.32 26.55 2.21
N ARG A 638 -10.59 27.45 1.53
CA ARG A 638 -9.15 27.27 1.32
C ARG A 638 -8.45 27.10 2.66
N TYR A 639 -7.79 25.97 2.83
CA TYR A 639 -7.04 25.66 4.03
C TYR A 639 -5.65 26.33 3.99
N PRO A 640 -5.08 26.76 5.14
CA PRO A 640 -5.68 26.80 6.47
C PRO A 640 -6.40 28.11 6.80
N ASP A 641 -6.28 29.15 5.97
CA ASP A 641 -6.45 30.54 6.40
C ASP A 641 -7.77 31.20 5.99
N ALA A 642 -8.55 30.63 5.06
CA ALA A 642 -9.78 31.26 4.61
C ALA A 642 -10.79 31.47 5.75
N ILE A 643 -10.81 30.57 6.74
CA ILE A 643 -11.70 30.67 7.92
C ILE A 643 -11.55 32.00 8.67
N GLU A 644 -10.35 32.58 8.70
CA GLU A 644 -10.05 33.84 9.40
C GLU A 644 -10.66 35.07 8.69
N LYS A 645 -11.06 34.92 7.42
CA LYS A 645 -11.67 35.99 6.63
C LYS A 645 -13.17 36.18 6.92
N GLY A 646 -13.74 35.40 7.85
CA GLY A 646 -15.16 35.48 8.20
C GLY A 646 -16.05 35.21 6.99
N LYS A 647 -17.02 36.09 6.71
CA LYS A 647 -17.91 35.92 5.55
C LYS A 647 -17.19 35.95 4.21
N ASP A 648 -16.00 36.55 4.17
CA ASP A 648 -15.23 36.68 2.95
C ASP A 648 -14.54 35.36 2.54
N ALA A 649 -14.55 34.36 3.45
CA ALA A 649 -14.10 33.01 3.17
C ALA A 649 -14.88 32.32 2.03
N GLY A 650 -16.15 32.71 1.82
CA GLY A 650 -17.05 32.10 0.84
C GLY A 650 -16.64 32.29 -0.62
N TRP A 651 -15.75 33.25 -0.92
CA TRP A 651 -15.16 33.44 -2.25
C TRP A 651 -13.67 33.08 -2.28
N THR A 652 -13.18 32.34 -1.29
CA THR A 652 -11.83 31.77 -1.26
C THR A 652 -11.93 30.28 -0.99
N ARG A 653 -12.49 29.56 -1.95
CA ARG A 653 -12.75 28.11 -1.87
C ARG A 653 -11.74 27.32 -2.69
N GLU A 654 -11.60 26.05 -2.36
CA GLU A 654 -10.77 25.08 -3.08
C GLU A 654 -11.55 23.80 -3.34
N VAL A 655 -11.29 23.16 -4.49
CA VAL A 655 -12.00 21.95 -4.93
C VAL A 655 -11.26 20.70 -4.46
N CYS A 656 -12.01 19.77 -3.89
CA CYS A 656 -11.57 18.52 -3.29
C CYS A 656 -12.32 17.34 -3.91
N ILE A 657 -11.76 16.14 -3.79
CA ILE A 657 -12.37 14.87 -4.18
C ILE A 657 -12.16 13.84 -3.06
N ASP A 658 -13.20 13.07 -2.74
CA ASP A 658 -13.12 11.98 -1.77
C ASP A 658 -13.98 10.80 -2.20
N ARG A 659 -13.63 9.59 -1.74
CA ARG A 659 -14.39 8.37 -2.05
C ARG A 659 -15.75 8.40 -1.37
N MET A 660 -16.79 8.01 -2.11
CA MET A 660 -18.16 7.85 -1.63
C MET A 660 -18.50 6.36 -1.58
N LEU A 661 -19.03 5.91 -0.44
CA LEU A 661 -19.34 4.50 -0.19
C LEU A 661 -20.83 4.32 0.12
N PHE A 662 -21.34 3.14 -0.19
CA PHE A 662 -22.71 2.73 0.10
C PHE A 662 -22.69 1.54 1.06
N ASP A 663 -23.68 1.45 1.94
CA ASP A 663 -23.91 0.26 2.74
C ASP A 663 -24.71 -0.81 1.96
N GLU A 664 -24.92 -1.96 2.59
CA GLU A 664 -25.67 -3.09 2.00
C GLU A 664 -27.13 -2.77 1.66
N ASN A 665 -27.71 -1.71 2.24
CA ASN A 665 -29.08 -1.26 1.97
C ASN A 665 -29.12 -0.19 0.85
N GLY A 666 -27.96 0.14 0.29
CA GLY A 666 -27.78 1.20 -0.69
C GLY A 666 -27.87 2.60 -0.08
N GLU A 667 -27.66 2.77 1.23
CA GLU A 667 -27.55 4.08 1.84
C GLU A 667 -26.13 4.62 1.68
N ILE A 668 -25.99 5.91 1.34
CA ILE A 668 -24.67 6.55 1.29
C ILE A 668 -24.12 6.70 2.72
N LEU A 669 -22.91 6.19 2.93
CA LEU A 669 -22.16 6.35 4.17
C LEU A 669 -21.59 7.77 4.27
N PRO A 670 -21.47 8.35 5.48
CA PRO A 670 -20.84 9.66 5.65
C PRO A 670 -19.42 9.68 5.08
N VAL A 671 -19.15 10.67 4.22
CA VAL A 671 -17.84 10.94 3.66
C VAL A 671 -17.05 11.79 4.65
N ARG A 672 -15.84 11.36 4.96
CA ARG A 672 -14.91 12.13 5.78
C ARG A 672 -14.05 13.00 4.86
N PRO A 673 -14.13 14.35 4.94
CA PRO A 673 -13.32 15.21 4.09
C PRO A 673 -11.84 15.07 4.48
N THR A 674 -10.97 15.01 3.48
CA THR A 674 -9.54 14.72 3.68
C THR A 674 -8.64 15.92 3.42
N HIS A 675 -7.40 15.88 3.92
CA HIS A 675 -6.35 16.89 3.66
C HIS A 675 -5.41 16.47 2.53
N VAL A 676 -4.46 17.34 2.23
CA VAL A 676 -3.18 17.05 1.57
C VAL A 676 -2.65 15.70 2.10
N ASN A 677 -2.50 14.67 1.24
CA ASN A 677 -2.13 13.27 1.55
C ASN A 677 -3.21 12.25 1.87
N GLU A 678 -4.48 12.63 1.96
CA GLU A 678 -5.50 11.72 2.47
C GLU A 678 -6.65 11.46 1.48
N GLY A 679 -6.82 12.31 0.47
CA GLY A 679 -7.87 12.19 -0.54
C GLY A 679 -7.52 11.14 -1.59
N ARG A 680 -7.76 9.86 -1.28
CA ARG A 680 -7.44 8.77 -2.21
C ARG A 680 -8.40 8.78 -3.38
N VAL A 681 -7.88 9.04 -4.57
CA VAL A 681 -8.50 8.54 -5.80
C VAL A 681 -7.60 7.47 -6.38
N HIS A 682 -8.09 6.25 -6.54
CA HIS A 682 -7.32 5.19 -7.16
C HIS A 682 -7.44 5.34 -8.67
N ARG A 683 -6.32 5.35 -9.38
CA ARG A 683 -6.33 5.27 -10.84
C ARG A 683 -5.98 3.88 -11.31
N VAL A 684 -6.90 3.31 -12.07
CA VAL A 684 -6.63 2.31 -13.12
C VAL A 684 -6.41 3.10 -14.42
N SER A 685 -5.18 3.24 -14.93
CA SER A 685 -4.94 3.90 -16.23
C SER A 685 -4.95 2.90 -17.38
N ASN A 686 -5.93 3.04 -18.26
CA ASN A 686 -5.90 2.49 -19.60
C ASN A 686 -5.18 3.46 -20.58
N ASN A 687 -4.28 2.90 -21.40
CA ASN A 687 -3.61 3.42 -22.62
C ASN A 687 -2.33 4.28 -22.51
N ILE A 688 -1.15 3.65 -22.69
CA ILE A 688 -0.19 3.72 -23.83
C ILE A 688 0.94 2.67 -23.57
N PRO A 689 1.54 2.04 -24.59
CA PRO A 689 2.02 0.66 -24.52
C PRO A 689 3.48 0.48 -24.05
N ASN A 690 3.71 -0.74 -23.54
CA ASN A 690 4.96 -1.47 -23.31
C ASN A 690 5.63 -1.36 -21.93
N TYR A 691 5.47 -2.47 -21.20
CA TYR A 691 6.25 -3.02 -20.08
C TYR A 691 6.10 -2.38 -18.69
N SER A 692 4.93 -2.59 -18.09
CA SER A 692 4.81 -2.86 -16.64
C SER A 692 3.44 -3.48 -16.32
N HIS A 693 3.37 -4.81 -16.39
CA HIS A 693 2.53 -5.57 -15.45
C HIS A 693 2.93 -5.04 -14.03
N PHE A 694 2.03 -4.64 -13.13
CA PHE A 694 1.42 -5.44 -12.06
C PHE A 694 0.37 -4.63 -11.31
N ASN A 695 -0.86 -5.15 -11.24
CA ASN A 695 -1.90 -4.68 -10.32
C ASN A 695 -1.48 -5.00 -8.87
N LEU A 696 -1.09 -3.98 -8.09
CA LEU A 696 -0.71 -4.12 -6.66
C LEU A 696 -1.90 -4.01 -5.69
N HIS A 697 -3.12 -3.88 -6.20
CA HIS A 697 -4.34 -4.07 -5.43
C HIS A 697 -5.29 -4.92 -6.28
N SER A 698 -5.87 -5.96 -5.68
CA SER A 698 -7.05 -6.61 -6.27
C SER A 698 -8.27 -5.78 -5.85
N PRO A 699 -8.89 -4.99 -6.75
CA PRO A 699 -10.15 -4.28 -6.49
C PRO A 699 -11.39 -5.20 -6.54
N PHE A 700 -11.20 -6.51 -6.66
CA PHE A 700 -12.27 -7.49 -6.84
C PHE A 700 -12.76 -8.03 -5.49
N PRO A 701 -14.05 -8.39 -5.34
CA PRO A 701 -14.58 -8.85 -4.06
C PRO A 701 -13.99 -10.21 -3.70
N THR A 702 -12.94 -10.24 -2.88
CA THR A 702 -12.37 -11.48 -2.34
C THR A 702 -13.48 -12.37 -1.80
N LYS A 703 -13.56 -13.60 -2.33
CA LYS A 703 -14.65 -14.52 -2.03
C LYS A 703 -14.39 -15.22 -0.71
N VAL A 704 -15.38 -15.22 0.17
CA VAL A 704 -15.31 -15.94 1.45
C VAL A 704 -15.63 -17.40 1.20
N ALA A 705 -14.64 -18.28 1.06
CA ALA A 705 -14.90 -19.71 0.89
C ALA A 705 -15.52 -20.33 2.16
N MET A 706 -15.03 -19.95 3.34
CA MET A 706 -15.55 -20.41 4.63
C MET A 706 -15.52 -19.27 5.65
N ALA A 707 -16.68 -18.91 6.20
CA ALA A 707 -16.80 -17.87 7.22
C ALA A 707 -16.59 -18.43 8.65
N GLY A 708 -16.01 -17.63 9.55
CA GLY A 708 -15.64 -18.06 10.89
C GLY A 708 -14.21 -18.60 10.98
N ASP A 709 -13.79 -19.06 12.16
CA ASP A 709 -12.42 -19.53 12.45
C ASP A 709 -12.09 -20.89 11.81
N TYR A 710 -12.01 -20.86 10.48
CA TYR A 710 -11.51 -21.91 9.60
C TYR A 710 -10.15 -21.48 9.10
N ALA A 711 -9.20 -21.48 10.04
CA ALA A 711 -7.88 -20.96 9.83
C ALA A 711 -6.92 -21.97 9.19
N ASP A 712 -5.84 -21.44 8.61
CA ASP A 712 -4.74 -22.23 8.06
C ASP A 712 -5.23 -23.28 7.03
N PRO A 713 -5.95 -22.84 5.97
CA PRO A 713 -6.56 -23.76 5.02
C PRO A 713 -5.49 -24.52 4.23
N SER A 714 -5.50 -25.84 4.36
CA SER A 714 -4.78 -26.73 3.46
C SER A 714 -5.79 -27.41 2.55
N ILE A 715 -5.59 -27.26 1.25
CA ILE A 715 -6.51 -27.69 0.20
C ILE A 715 -5.78 -28.54 -0.85
N MET A 716 -6.46 -29.58 -1.32
CA MET A 716 -6.00 -30.40 -2.44
C MET A 716 -7.14 -30.63 -3.44
N ARG A 717 -6.78 -31.02 -4.67
CA ARG A 717 -7.71 -31.42 -5.73
C ARG A 717 -7.48 -32.87 -6.14
N ASP A 718 -8.54 -33.65 -6.27
CA ASP A 718 -8.56 -34.99 -6.85
C ASP A 718 -9.56 -35.01 -8.02
N GLY A 719 -9.06 -34.83 -9.24
CA GLY A 719 -9.92 -34.63 -10.40
C GLY A 719 -10.69 -33.30 -10.31
N LYS A 720 -12.01 -33.37 -10.12
CA LYS A 720 -12.90 -32.19 -9.97
C LYS A 720 -13.25 -31.87 -8.50
N ASP A 721 -12.84 -32.75 -7.59
CA ASP A 721 -13.21 -32.69 -6.19
C ASP A 721 -12.11 -31.96 -5.41
N PHE A 722 -12.51 -30.97 -4.62
CA PHE A 722 -11.64 -30.25 -3.71
C PHE A 722 -11.87 -30.73 -2.29
N TYR A 723 -10.78 -30.97 -1.56
CA TYR A 723 -10.82 -31.31 -0.14
C TYR A 723 -10.00 -30.30 0.66
N MET A 724 -10.56 -29.79 1.74
CA MET A 724 -9.93 -28.79 2.58
C MET A 724 -10.04 -29.12 4.06
N THR A 725 -8.98 -28.88 4.81
CA THR A 725 -8.96 -28.98 6.28
C THR A 725 -8.23 -27.79 6.89
N HIS A 726 -8.42 -27.60 8.19
CA HIS A 726 -7.98 -26.42 8.95
C HIS A 726 -7.31 -26.83 10.26
N SER A 727 -6.64 -25.88 10.90
CA SER A 727 -6.08 -26.06 12.24
C SER A 727 -7.17 -26.40 13.27
N PRO A 728 -7.10 -27.56 13.96
CA PRO A 728 -8.11 -27.95 14.92
C PRO A 728 -7.78 -27.54 16.35
N MET A 729 -6.61 -26.96 16.63
CA MET A 729 -6.22 -26.52 17.98
C MET A 729 -6.42 -27.65 19.02
N ASN A 730 -7.23 -27.41 20.07
CA ASN A 730 -7.60 -28.42 21.08
C ASN A 730 -8.99 -29.03 20.84
N TYR A 731 -9.59 -28.80 19.68
CA TYR A 731 -10.93 -29.28 19.35
C TYR A 731 -10.89 -30.74 18.92
N SER A 732 -11.79 -31.54 19.49
CA SER A 732 -11.85 -32.97 19.24
C SER A 732 -13.29 -33.45 19.01
N PRO A 733 -13.54 -34.30 17.99
CA PRO A 733 -12.57 -34.78 17.00
C PRO A 733 -12.15 -33.64 16.05
N GLY A 734 -10.86 -33.61 15.70
CA GLY A 734 -10.20 -32.55 14.93
C GLY A 734 -10.10 -32.84 13.43
N LEU A 735 -9.49 -31.91 12.69
CA LEU A 735 -9.24 -31.95 11.25
C LEU A 735 -10.52 -32.14 10.41
N LEU A 736 -11.53 -31.29 10.62
CA LEU A 736 -12.76 -31.35 9.81
C LEU A 736 -12.43 -31.23 8.32
N ILE A 737 -12.73 -32.28 7.56
CA ILE A 737 -12.56 -32.30 6.11
C ILE A 737 -13.84 -31.77 5.46
N TRP A 738 -13.66 -30.75 4.64
CA TRP A 738 -14.67 -30.18 3.76
C TRP A 738 -14.48 -30.70 2.34
N HIS A 739 -15.58 -30.86 1.61
CA HIS A 739 -15.62 -31.23 0.20
C HIS A 739 -16.35 -30.16 -0.61
N SER A 740 -15.83 -29.84 -1.79
CA SER A 740 -16.47 -28.96 -2.77
C SER A 740 -16.12 -29.39 -4.19
N THR A 741 -16.86 -28.87 -5.17
CA THR A 741 -16.54 -28.99 -6.61
C THR A 741 -16.43 -27.64 -7.30
N ASP A 742 -16.67 -26.53 -6.59
CA ASP A 742 -16.82 -25.20 -7.18
C ASP A 742 -16.21 -24.06 -6.33
N PHE A 743 -15.51 -24.38 -5.24
CA PHE A 743 -15.00 -23.46 -4.20
C PHE A 743 -16.08 -22.64 -3.47
N VAL A 744 -17.36 -22.83 -3.79
CA VAL A 744 -18.49 -22.05 -3.26
C VAL A 744 -19.23 -22.84 -2.20
N ASN A 745 -19.60 -24.06 -2.56
CA ASN A 745 -20.45 -24.93 -1.78
C ASN A 745 -19.57 -25.97 -1.12
N TRP A 746 -19.49 -25.91 0.21
CA TRP A 746 -18.65 -26.79 1.02
C TRP A 746 -19.51 -27.65 1.94
N GLU A 747 -19.31 -28.97 1.85
CA GLU A 747 -19.97 -29.96 2.71
C GLU A 747 -18.95 -30.58 3.68
N PRO A 748 -19.24 -30.69 4.98
CA PRO A 748 -18.39 -31.43 5.90
C PRO A 748 -18.56 -32.94 5.63
N ILE A 749 -17.45 -33.69 5.51
CA ILE A 749 -17.52 -35.12 5.15
C ILE A 749 -16.83 -36.08 6.12
N ALA A 750 -15.89 -35.60 6.95
CA ALA A 750 -15.18 -36.45 7.92
C ALA A 750 -14.45 -35.64 9.01
N ARG A 751 -14.21 -36.26 10.17
CA ARG A 751 -13.25 -35.79 11.20
C ARG A 751 -12.24 -36.89 11.52
N PRO A 752 -11.10 -36.94 10.81
CA PRO A 752 -10.10 -38.01 10.87
C PRO A 752 -9.47 -38.21 12.25
N LEU A 753 -9.30 -37.13 13.02
CA LEU A 753 -8.46 -37.16 14.21
C LEU A 753 -9.30 -37.15 15.48
N ILE A 754 -9.42 -38.32 16.09
CA ILE A 754 -10.29 -38.51 17.25
C ILE A 754 -9.76 -37.78 18.49
N GLN A 755 -8.51 -38.01 18.90
CA GLN A 755 -7.95 -37.37 20.09
C GLN A 755 -6.53 -36.83 19.86
N PRO A 756 -6.34 -35.50 19.81
CA PRO A 756 -5.01 -34.91 19.86
C PRO A 756 -4.32 -35.21 21.19
N LYS A 757 -2.99 -35.42 21.17
CA LYS A 757 -2.16 -35.48 22.39
C LYS A 757 -1.83 -34.10 22.97
N ASP A 758 -1.78 -33.08 22.11
CA ASP A 758 -1.53 -31.68 22.40
C ASP A 758 -2.34 -30.81 21.41
N ALA A 759 -2.35 -29.48 21.58
CA ALA A 759 -2.92 -28.58 20.57
C ALA A 759 -2.23 -28.77 19.21
N LEU A 760 -2.99 -28.73 18.12
CA LEU A 760 -2.48 -28.93 16.76
C LEU A 760 -2.60 -27.65 15.93
N TRP A 761 -1.59 -27.39 15.11
CA TRP A 761 -1.55 -26.22 14.21
C TRP A 761 -1.71 -26.62 12.74
N ALA A 762 -1.26 -25.76 11.82
CA ALA A 762 -1.61 -25.81 10.41
C ALA A 762 -1.33 -27.17 9.76
N PRO A 763 -2.32 -27.81 9.12
CA PRO A 763 -2.14 -29.10 8.47
C PRO A 763 -1.59 -28.97 7.04
N GLU A 764 -1.25 -30.12 6.46
CA GLU A 764 -1.06 -30.34 5.03
C GLU A 764 -1.81 -31.59 4.58
N ILE A 765 -2.85 -31.42 3.75
CA ILE A 765 -3.58 -32.51 3.11
C ILE A 765 -3.10 -32.71 1.68
N LEU A 766 -2.85 -33.97 1.31
CA LEU A 766 -2.48 -34.33 -0.05
C LEU A 766 -2.85 -35.77 -0.39
N LYS A 767 -2.73 -36.09 -1.68
CA LYS A 767 -2.81 -37.46 -2.19
C LYS A 767 -1.54 -37.81 -2.92
N HIS A 768 -0.97 -38.97 -2.59
CA HIS A 768 0.22 -39.51 -3.23
C HIS A 768 0.05 -41.02 -3.41
N ASP A 769 0.35 -41.53 -4.61
CA ASP A 769 0.19 -42.95 -4.98
C ASP A 769 -1.17 -43.55 -4.57
N GLY A 770 -2.25 -42.81 -4.84
CA GLY A 770 -3.62 -43.25 -4.58
C GLY A 770 -4.07 -43.16 -3.12
N LYS A 771 -3.20 -42.73 -2.20
CA LYS A 771 -3.48 -42.65 -0.76
C LYS A 771 -3.52 -41.19 -0.29
N PHE A 772 -4.46 -40.88 0.60
CA PHE A 772 -4.57 -39.57 1.25
C PHE A 772 -3.71 -39.51 2.49
N TYR A 773 -3.07 -38.36 2.70
CA TYR A 773 -2.24 -38.07 3.86
C TYR A 773 -2.64 -36.73 4.45
N ILE A 774 -2.61 -36.62 5.78
CA ILE A 774 -2.64 -35.34 6.48
C ILE A 774 -1.43 -35.27 7.41
N TYR A 775 -0.49 -34.38 7.09
CA TYR A 775 0.60 -34.01 7.99
C TYR A 775 0.14 -32.86 8.88
N TYR A 776 0.52 -32.85 10.15
CA TYR A 776 0.21 -31.74 11.05
C TYR A 776 1.20 -31.66 12.21
N PRO A 777 1.52 -30.44 12.69
CA PRO A 777 2.41 -30.24 13.81
C PRO A 777 1.60 -30.17 15.13
N SER A 778 2.19 -30.66 16.20
CA SER A 778 1.73 -30.37 17.56
C SER A 778 2.31 -29.04 18.06
N ALA A 779 1.76 -28.51 19.15
CA ALA A 779 2.30 -27.35 19.85
C ALA A 779 3.73 -27.55 20.38
N ARG A 780 4.24 -28.79 20.40
CA ARG A 780 5.63 -29.14 20.70
C ARG A 780 6.56 -29.07 19.48
N LYS A 781 6.05 -28.65 18.32
CA LYS A 781 6.76 -28.59 17.03
C LYS A 781 7.22 -29.97 16.55
N GLU A 782 6.38 -30.96 16.78
CA GLU A 782 6.55 -32.33 16.30
C GLU A 782 5.52 -32.63 15.24
N ASN A 783 5.95 -33.13 14.08
CA ASN A 783 5.05 -33.43 12.98
C ASN A 783 4.56 -34.87 13.04
N TYR A 784 3.25 -35.03 12.89
CA TYR A 784 2.55 -36.30 12.79
C TYR A 784 1.97 -36.46 11.39
N VAL A 785 1.72 -37.71 10.99
CA VAL A 785 0.98 -38.02 9.77
C VAL A 785 -0.10 -39.05 10.06
N ILE A 786 -1.28 -38.84 9.46
CA ILE A 786 -2.35 -39.83 9.34
C ILE A 786 -2.62 -40.09 7.87
N TRP A 787 -3.12 -41.27 7.53
CA TRP A 787 -3.41 -41.63 6.14
C TRP A 787 -4.67 -42.46 5.99
N ALA A 788 -5.25 -42.44 4.80
CA ALA A 788 -6.42 -43.25 4.43
C ALA A 788 -6.42 -43.59 2.94
N ASN A 789 -7.06 -44.71 2.57
CA ASN A 789 -7.28 -45.06 1.16
C ASN A 789 -8.53 -44.37 0.57
N ASP A 790 -9.42 -43.89 1.43
CA ASP A 790 -10.59 -43.08 1.09
C ASP A 790 -10.58 -41.83 1.99
N ILE A 791 -10.87 -40.66 1.44
CA ILE A 791 -10.89 -39.39 2.16
C ILE A 791 -11.88 -39.40 3.35
N ARG A 792 -12.94 -40.22 3.28
CA ARG A 792 -13.92 -40.42 4.37
C ARG A 792 -13.41 -41.37 5.46
N GLY A 793 -12.26 -42.00 5.25
CA GLY A 793 -11.65 -42.95 6.16
C GLY A 793 -11.96 -44.42 5.84
N PRO A 794 -11.63 -45.34 6.76
CA PRO A 794 -11.03 -45.08 8.06
C PRO A 794 -9.62 -44.50 7.94
N TRP A 795 -9.31 -43.52 8.79
CA TRP A 795 -7.99 -42.92 8.89
C TRP A 795 -7.12 -43.70 9.88
N SER A 796 -5.82 -43.75 9.62
CA SER A 796 -4.85 -44.41 10.51
C SER A 796 -4.73 -43.71 11.86
N GLU A 797 -4.18 -44.41 12.85
CA GLU A 797 -3.64 -43.77 14.03
C GLU A 797 -2.50 -42.78 13.67
N PRO A 798 -2.30 -41.70 14.44
CA PRO A 798 -1.20 -40.75 14.22
C PRO A 798 0.19 -41.39 14.32
N ILE A 799 1.01 -41.18 13.30
CA ILE A 799 2.41 -41.63 13.26
C ILE A 799 3.31 -40.41 13.50
N LEU A 800 4.22 -40.48 14.48
CA LEU A 800 5.22 -39.43 14.71
C LEU A 800 6.32 -39.53 13.64
N THR A 801 6.45 -38.50 12.82
CA THR A 801 7.35 -38.53 11.65
C THR A 801 8.82 -38.38 11.99
N GLY A 802 9.15 -37.78 13.14
CA GLY A 802 10.50 -37.35 13.47
C GLY A 802 10.91 -35.99 12.87
N VAL A 803 10.11 -35.41 11.97
CA VAL A 803 10.33 -34.05 11.45
C VAL A 803 9.95 -33.00 12.51
N LYS A 804 10.81 -31.99 12.69
CA LYS A 804 10.62 -30.89 13.65
C LYS A 804 10.24 -29.60 12.93
N GLY A 805 9.52 -28.72 13.62
CA GLY A 805 9.03 -27.46 13.07
C GLY A 805 7.51 -27.39 13.05
N ILE A 806 6.97 -26.32 12.49
CA ILE A 806 5.53 -26.10 12.29
C ILE A 806 5.21 -25.99 10.79
N ASP A 807 3.92 -26.01 10.49
CA ASP A 807 3.35 -25.79 9.16
C ASP A 807 3.96 -26.69 8.07
N PRO A 808 3.74 -28.01 8.13
CA PRO A 808 4.27 -28.93 7.13
C PRO A 808 3.82 -28.55 5.71
N GLY A 809 4.72 -28.78 4.75
CA GLY A 809 4.46 -28.69 3.31
C GLY A 809 5.08 -29.87 2.60
N HIS A 810 4.30 -30.66 1.87
CA HIS A 810 4.83 -31.87 1.21
C HIS A 810 5.21 -31.58 -0.24
N VAL A 811 6.32 -32.16 -0.70
CA VAL A 811 6.68 -32.13 -2.12
C VAL A 811 7.31 -33.45 -2.56
N VAL A 812 7.10 -33.78 -3.83
CA VAL A 812 7.74 -34.90 -4.52
C VAL A 812 8.64 -34.37 -5.64
N THR A 813 9.90 -34.77 -5.63
CA THR A 813 10.86 -34.47 -6.70
C THR A 813 10.64 -35.36 -7.92
N ALA A 814 11.25 -35.00 -9.06
CA ALA A 814 11.06 -35.72 -10.32
C ALA A 814 11.53 -37.19 -10.28
N ASP A 815 12.45 -37.54 -9.37
CA ASP A 815 12.93 -38.90 -9.12
C ASP A 815 12.05 -39.70 -8.14
N GLY A 816 10.95 -39.12 -7.65
CA GLY A 816 10.04 -39.75 -6.69
C GLY A 816 10.41 -39.51 -5.23
N THR A 817 11.53 -38.82 -4.93
CA THR A 817 11.91 -38.54 -3.54
C THR A 817 10.91 -37.58 -2.87
N ARG A 818 10.54 -37.89 -1.63
CA ARG A 818 9.55 -37.13 -0.85
C ARG A 818 10.25 -36.26 0.18
N TYR A 819 9.75 -35.03 0.34
CA TYR A 819 10.26 -34.08 1.33
C TYR A 819 9.11 -33.44 2.10
N LEU A 820 9.38 -33.09 3.36
CA LEU A 820 8.52 -32.29 4.21
C LEU A 820 9.23 -30.99 4.58
N TYR A 821 8.66 -29.88 4.12
CA TYR A 821 9.04 -28.53 4.51
C TYR A 821 8.38 -28.12 5.82
N THR A 822 9.01 -27.24 6.59
CA THR A 822 8.46 -26.61 7.79
C THR A 822 8.90 -25.14 7.89
N ASP A 823 8.49 -24.45 8.97
CA ASP A 823 8.89 -23.07 9.28
C ASP A 823 10.41 -22.81 9.14
N LYS A 824 10.75 -21.54 8.87
CA LYS A 824 12.13 -21.06 8.64
C LYS A 824 12.81 -21.65 7.40
N GLY A 825 12.02 -22.15 6.45
CA GLY A 825 12.49 -22.73 5.19
C GLY A 825 13.28 -24.02 5.38
N ALA A 826 13.00 -24.76 6.45
CA ALA A 826 13.60 -26.06 6.71
C ALA A 826 12.92 -27.15 5.86
N VAL A 827 13.70 -28.11 5.39
CA VAL A 827 13.24 -29.26 4.60
C VAL A 827 13.88 -30.54 5.11
N THR A 828 13.07 -31.59 5.27
CA THR A 828 13.53 -32.92 5.69
C THR A 828 13.08 -33.96 4.66
N LYS A 829 14.00 -34.82 4.22
CA LYS A 829 13.65 -35.97 3.37
C LYS A 829 12.78 -36.95 4.16
N LEU A 830 11.80 -37.56 3.50
CA LEU A 830 10.95 -38.60 4.07
C LEU A 830 11.32 -39.98 3.49
N THR A 831 10.98 -41.03 4.23
CA THR A 831 10.91 -42.41 3.70
C THR A 831 9.89 -42.49 2.57
N ASP A 832 10.02 -43.51 1.70
CA ASP A 832 9.14 -43.66 0.52
C ASP A 832 7.64 -43.72 0.88
N ASP A 833 7.31 -44.40 1.99
CA ASP A 833 5.95 -44.45 2.53
C ASP A 833 5.44 -43.10 3.07
N GLY A 834 6.35 -42.15 3.31
CA GLY A 834 6.11 -40.80 3.81
C GLY A 834 5.92 -40.71 5.31
N PHE A 835 6.16 -41.80 6.04
CA PHE A 835 5.82 -41.88 7.46
C PHE A 835 6.91 -41.37 8.39
N HIS A 836 8.17 -41.39 7.97
CA HIS A 836 9.31 -41.02 8.83
C HIS A 836 10.31 -40.12 8.10
N ALA A 837 11.06 -39.34 8.87
CA ALA A 837 12.22 -38.61 8.40
C ALA A 837 13.35 -39.58 7.98
N ASP A 838 13.97 -39.33 6.83
CA ASP A 838 15.14 -40.03 6.31
C ASP A 838 16.33 -39.04 6.22
N GLY A 839 16.82 -38.62 7.38
CA GLY A 839 17.92 -37.68 7.50
C GLY A 839 17.63 -36.53 8.47
N VAL A 840 18.48 -35.50 8.41
CA VAL A 840 18.34 -34.27 9.20
C VAL A 840 17.79 -33.15 8.34
N ALA A 841 17.13 -32.18 8.98
CA ALA A 841 16.62 -31.01 8.29
C ALA A 841 17.76 -30.15 7.74
N ASP A 842 17.58 -29.61 6.54
CA ASP A 842 18.41 -28.58 5.94
C ASP A 842 17.58 -27.29 5.75
N THR A 843 18.22 -26.13 5.72
CA THR A 843 17.53 -24.85 5.48
C THR A 843 17.80 -24.40 4.05
N VAL A 844 16.76 -24.42 3.22
CA VAL A 844 16.89 -24.16 1.78
C VAL A 844 16.26 -22.85 1.32
N TYR A 845 15.44 -22.21 2.16
CA TYR A 845 14.80 -20.93 1.86
C TYR A 845 14.92 -19.95 3.02
N ALA A 846 15.30 -18.71 2.72
CA ALA A 846 15.51 -17.67 3.72
C ALA A 846 14.35 -16.66 3.83
N GLY A 847 13.28 -16.84 3.05
CA GLY A 847 12.15 -15.91 3.00
C GLY A 847 12.34 -14.75 2.03
N TRP A 848 11.29 -13.95 1.87
CA TRP A 848 11.32 -12.69 1.15
C TRP A 848 11.65 -11.55 2.13
N GLN A 849 12.56 -10.66 1.73
CA GLN A 849 13.02 -9.59 2.62
C GLN A 849 12.09 -8.37 2.48
N PHE A 850 10.94 -8.39 3.17
CA PHE A 850 10.03 -7.25 3.21
C PHE A 850 10.62 -6.04 3.96
N PRO A 851 10.18 -4.79 3.68
CA PRO A 851 10.75 -3.60 4.30
C PRO A 851 10.63 -3.62 5.83
N ARG A 852 11.72 -3.35 6.55
CA ARG A 852 11.73 -3.31 8.03
C ARG A 852 10.83 -2.25 8.65
N THR A 853 10.34 -1.29 7.85
CA THR A 853 9.36 -0.28 8.28
C THR A 853 7.94 -0.86 8.39
N TRP A 854 7.67 -2.00 7.77
CA TRP A 854 6.38 -2.67 7.88
C TRP A 854 6.20 -3.17 9.31
N LYS A 855 5.03 -2.89 9.88
CA LYS A 855 4.70 -3.31 11.24
C LYS A 855 4.10 -4.71 11.17
N THR A 856 4.85 -5.68 11.63
CA THR A 856 4.46 -7.09 11.72
C THR A 856 4.18 -7.49 13.18
N GLU A 857 3.85 -8.76 13.44
CA GLU A 857 3.46 -9.27 14.77
C GLU A 857 4.57 -9.06 15.81
N GLY A 858 5.82 -9.01 15.38
CA GLY A 858 6.97 -8.72 16.23
C GLY A 858 8.27 -8.62 15.44
N ARG A 859 9.41 -8.87 16.09
CA ARG A 859 10.75 -8.61 15.52
C ARG A 859 11.25 -9.67 14.55
N ASN A 860 10.59 -10.83 14.48
CA ASN A 860 10.99 -11.93 13.60
C ASN A 860 10.25 -11.83 12.27
N MET A 861 10.74 -12.55 11.26
CA MET A 861 10.12 -12.63 9.93
C MET A 861 8.83 -13.46 9.91
N TYR A 862 8.70 -14.41 10.84
CA TYR A 862 7.60 -15.38 10.89
C TYR A 862 7.43 -16.15 9.57
N LEU A 863 8.54 -16.59 8.97
CA LEU A 863 8.52 -17.44 7.78
C LEU A 863 7.95 -18.83 8.13
N GLU A 864 6.75 -19.08 7.64
CA GLU A 864 5.96 -20.28 7.93
C GLU A 864 5.12 -20.70 6.70
N SER A 865 4.20 -21.66 6.87
CA SER A 865 3.31 -22.16 5.80
C SER A 865 3.94 -22.45 4.42
N PRO A 866 5.05 -23.21 4.32
CA PRO A 866 5.57 -23.65 3.04
C PRO A 866 4.55 -24.53 2.31
N LYS A 867 4.06 -24.09 1.14
CA LYS A 867 3.20 -24.88 0.23
C LYS A 867 3.83 -24.91 -1.14
N ILE A 868 4.04 -26.12 -1.69
CA ILE A 868 4.81 -26.28 -2.93
C ILE A 868 3.94 -26.87 -4.03
N VAL A 869 3.92 -26.20 -5.18
CA VAL A 869 3.25 -26.69 -6.37
C VAL A 869 4.21 -26.68 -7.56
N LYS A 870 4.16 -27.71 -8.40
CA LYS A 870 4.93 -27.76 -9.64
C LYS A 870 4.09 -27.26 -10.80
N ARG A 871 4.61 -26.32 -11.58
CA ARG A 871 3.98 -25.82 -12.82
C ARG A 871 5.05 -25.58 -13.88
N GLY A 872 4.91 -26.26 -15.02
CA GLY A 872 5.94 -26.26 -16.06
C GLY A 872 7.28 -26.75 -15.52
N ASP A 873 8.35 -26.00 -15.80
CA ASP A 873 9.72 -26.35 -15.39
C ASP A 873 10.06 -25.95 -13.94
N TYR A 874 9.14 -25.28 -13.24
CA TYR A 874 9.39 -24.72 -11.91
C TYR A 874 8.54 -25.38 -10.83
N TYR A 875 9.15 -25.51 -9.66
CA TYR A 875 8.47 -25.60 -8.38
C TYR A 875 8.25 -24.18 -7.87
N TYR A 876 7.06 -23.90 -7.35
CA TYR A 876 6.70 -22.65 -6.69
C TYR A 876 6.46 -22.94 -5.22
N LEU A 877 7.22 -22.27 -4.36
CA LEU A 877 7.07 -22.29 -2.91
C LEU A 877 6.29 -21.04 -2.50
N VAL A 878 5.08 -21.24 -2.02
CA VAL A 878 4.34 -20.23 -1.27
C VAL A 878 4.75 -20.32 0.19
N SER A 879 4.91 -19.20 0.87
CA SER A 879 5.13 -19.16 2.32
C SER A 879 4.36 -17.98 2.93
N ALA A 880 4.09 -18.04 4.23
CA ALA A 880 3.55 -16.92 4.98
C ALA A 880 4.68 -16.19 5.72
N GLU A 881 4.54 -14.87 5.87
CA GLU A 881 5.47 -14.01 6.59
C GLU A 881 4.74 -12.91 7.38
N GLY A 882 5.43 -12.28 8.33
CA GLY A 882 4.93 -11.17 9.15
C GLY A 882 4.10 -11.59 10.37
N GLY A 883 3.63 -12.83 10.42
CA GLY A 883 2.89 -13.36 11.56
C GLY A 883 1.39 -13.06 11.46
N THR A 884 0.58 -14.09 11.72
CA THR A 884 -0.88 -14.06 11.56
C THR A 884 -1.58 -13.09 12.53
N ALA A 885 -0.94 -12.70 13.63
CA ALA A 885 -1.46 -11.72 14.56
C ALA A 885 -0.76 -10.35 14.46
N GLY A 886 -1.05 -9.42 15.36
CA GLY A 886 -0.48 -8.07 15.35
C GLY A 886 -1.39 -7.03 14.66
N PRO A 887 -0.84 -5.96 14.06
CA PRO A 887 -1.64 -4.97 13.36
C PRO A 887 -2.33 -5.57 12.13
N ALA A 888 -3.37 -4.90 11.63
CA ALA A 888 -4.13 -5.33 10.45
C ALA A 888 -3.26 -5.60 9.20
N THR A 889 -2.11 -4.93 9.10
CA THR A 889 -1.15 -4.99 7.99
C THR A 889 0.04 -5.91 8.30
N SER A 890 -0.11 -6.87 9.20
CA SER A 890 1.01 -7.68 9.69
C SER A 890 1.37 -8.82 8.75
N HIS A 891 0.37 -9.61 8.39
CA HIS A 891 0.54 -10.92 7.75
C HIS A 891 0.53 -10.80 6.22
N MET A 892 1.30 -11.66 5.55
CA MET A 892 1.36 -11.74 4.10
C MET A 892 1.59 -13.18 3.62
N ALA A 893 1.31 -13.44 2.34
CA ALA A 893 1.85 -14.61 1.63
C ALA A 893 2.84 -14.18 0.55
N VAL A 894 3.93 -14.92 0.42
CA VAL A 894 5.02 -14.68 -0.51
C VAL A 894 5.24 -15.92 -1.37
N VAL A 895 5.78 -15.71 -2.58
CA VAL A 895 6.07 -16.77 -3.53
C VAL A 895 7.53 -16.72 -3.92
N ALA A 896 8.15 -17.88 -4.02
CA ALA A 896 9.45 -18.09 -4.64
C ALA A 896 9.35 -19.26 -5.64
N ARG A 897 10.27 -19.36 -6.60
CA ARG A 897 10.34 -20.49 -7.54
C ARG A 897 11.73 -21.05 -7.67
N SER A 898 11.83 -22.31 -8.07
CA SER A 898 13.09 -22.97 -8.39
C SER A 898 12.87 -24.12 -9.37
N LYS A 899 13.90 -24.48 -10.14
CA LYS A 899 13.87 -25.69 -10.97
C LYS A 899 14.07 -26.97 -10.15
N SER A 900 14.48 -26.83 -8.90
CA SER A 900 14.67 -27.92 -7.94
C SER A 900 13.72 -27.71 -6.77
N ALA A 901 13.12 -28.79 -6.27
CA ALA A 901 12.30 -28.74 -5.07
C ALA A 901 13.11 -28.47 -3.79
N LEU A 902 14.44 -28.27 -3.87
CA LEU A 902 15.35 -27.92 -2.78
C LEU A 902 16.04 -26.56 -2.99
N GLY A 903 15.61 -25.79 -4.00
CA GLY A 903 16.23 -24.52 -4.34
C GLY A 903 17.50 -24.64 -5.20
N PRO A 904 18.26 -23.53 -5.37
CA PRO A 904 18.03 -22.23 -4.73
C PRO A 904 16.70 -21.60 -5.19
N TRP A 905 16.04 -20.92 -4.27
CA TRP A 905 14.75 -20.28 -4.51
C TRP A 905 14.94 -18.82 -4.95
N GLU A 906 14.37 -18.47 -6.09
CA GLU A 906 14.23 -17.11 -6.59
C GLU A 906 12.93 -16.52 -6.02
N ASN A 907 12.96 -15.38 -5.34
CA ASN A 907 11.74 -14.73 -4.87
C ASN A 907 10.98 -14.07 -6.03
N SER A 908 9.65 -14.12 -5.99
CA SER A 908 8.82 -13.38 -6.94
C SER A 908 9.09 -11.88 -6.83
N PRO A 909 9.33 -11.18 -7.96
CA PRO A 909 9.41 -9.72 -7.97
C PRO A 909 8.06 -9.05 -7.63
N TYR A 910 6.98 -9.82 -7.54
CA TYR A 910 5.61 -9.36 -7.25
C TYR A 910 5.19 -9.67 -5.80
N ASN A 911 6.13 -10.05 -4.95
CA ASN A 911 5.83 -10.26 -3.54
C ASN A 911 5.45 -8.94 -2.83
N PRO A 912 4.54 -9.00 -1.83
CA PRO A 912 3.81 -10.19 -1.40
C PRO A 912 2.65 -10.53 -2.37
N LEU A 913 2.35 -11.84 -2.54
CA LEU A 913 1.20 -12.31 -3.32
C LEU A 913 -0.11 -11.80 -2.75
N VAL A 914 -0.26 -11.81 -1.42
CA VAL A 914 -1.37 -11.17 -0.73
C VAL A 914 -0.88 -10.47 0.53
N HIS A 915 -1.42 -9.29 0.80
CA HIS A 915 -1.15 -8.49 1.99
C HIS A 915 -2.30 -7.51 2.23
N THR A 916 -2.54 -7.15 3.49
CA THR A 916 -3.44 -6.05 3.86
C THR A 916 -2.65 -4.75 3.88
N TRP A 917 -2.97 -3.83 2.98
CA TRP A 917 -2.22 -2.58 2.84
C TRP A 917 -2.82 -1.45 3.69
N ASP A 918 -4.12 -1.51 3.96
CA ASP A 918 -4.82 -0.52 4.78
C ASP A 918 -5.66 -1.19 5.87
N THR A 919 -5.56 -0.65 7.08
CA THR A 919 -6.49 -0.92 8.20
C THR A 919 -7.97 -0.70 7.87
N ASN A 920 -8.30 0.03 6.81
CA ASN A 920 -9.67 0.21 6.34
C ASN A 920 -10.19 -0.95 5.49
N ASP A 921 -9.30 -1.81 4.98
CA ASP A 921 -9.66 -2.97 4.17
C ASP A 921 -10.61 -3.90 4.96
N GLN A 922 -11.53 -4.54 4.24
CA GLN A 922 -12.46 -5.50 4.84
C GLN A 922 -11.74 -6.69 5.49
N TRP A 923 -10.59 -7.07 4.95
CA TRP A 923 -9.82 -8.24 5.38
C TRP A 923 -8.45 -7.82 5.92
N TRP A 924 -8.20 -8.18 7.18
CA TRP A 924 -6.97 -7.91 7.91
C TRP A 924 -6.08 -9.14 8.01
N SER A 925 -4.77 -8.93 8.03
CA SER A 925 -3.76 -9.98 8.19
C SER A 925 -3.95 -11.15 7.20
N ARG A 926 -4.09 -10.82 5.91
CA ARG A 926 -4.22 -11.79 4.81
C ARG A 926 -2.91 -12.57 4.63
N GLY A 927 -2.94 -13.89 4.73
CA GLY A 927 -1.76 -14.73 4.52
C GLY A 927 -2.05 -16.21 4.71
N HIS A 928 -0.99 -17.03 4.69
CA HIS A 928 -1.04 -18.49 4.95
C HIS A 928 -2.05 -19.21 4.05
N GLY A 929 -1.58 -19.60 2.86
CA GLY A 929 -2.44 -20.18 1.85
C GLY A 929 -1.74 -21.07 0.84
N THR A 930 -2.55 -21.68 -0.02
CA THR A 930 -2.15 -22.67 -1.02
C THR A 930 -2.52 -22.19 -2.43
N LEU A 931 -1.58 -22.26 -3.36
CA LEU A 931 -1.85 -22.13 -4.79
C LEU A 931 -2.40 -23.45 -5.34
N ILE A 932 -3.54 -23.41 -6.01
CA ILE A 932 -4.21 -24.59 -6.55
C ILE A 932 -4.90 -24.30 -7.88
N ASP A 933 -4.88 -25.26 -8.79
CA ASP A 933 -5.62 -25.19 -10.05
C ASP A 933 -6.98 -25.90 -9.95
N ASP A 934 -7.92 -25.54 -10.82
CA ASP A 934 -9.18 -26.25 -10.99
C ASP A 934 -9.18 -27.20 -12.19
N ALA A 935 -10.28 -27.93 -12.38
CA ALA A 935 -10.43 -28.87 -13.50
C ALA A 935 -10.44 -28.18 -14.88
N GLU A 936 -10.67 -26.87 -14.94
CA GLU A 936 -10.61 -26.04 -16.15
C GLU A 936 -9.23 -25.39 -16.33
N SER A 937 -8.24 -25.71 -15.49
CA SER A 937 -6.90 -25.11 -15.47
C SER A 937 -6.85 -23.63 -15.09
N ASN A 938 -7.91 -23.08 -14.48
CA ASN A 938 -7.81 -21.78 -13.82
C ASN A 938 -7.09 -21.96 -12.47
N TRP A 939 -6.39 -20.92 -12.02
CA TRP A 939 -5.64 -20.96 -10.78
C TRP A 939 -6.29 -20.09 -9.71
N TRP A 940 -6.12 -20.52 -8.47
CA TRP A 940 -6.72 -19.93 -7.28
C TRP A 940 -5.70 -19.89 -6.16
N PHE A 941 -5.85 -18.90 -5.28
CA PHE A 941 -5.13 -18.82 -4.02
C PHE A 941 -6.12 -18.88 -2.87
N VAL A 942 -6.03 -19.94 -2.06
CA VAL A 942 -6.90 -20.18 -0.91
C VAL A 942 -6.09 -19.92 0.36
N TYR A 943 -6.50 -18.96 1.18
CA TYR A 943 -5.73 -18.44 2.31
C TYR A 943 -6.64 -17.93 3.42
N HIS A 944 -6.11 -17.46 4.55
CA HIS A 944 -6.95 -16.92 5.62
C HIS A 944 -6.75 -15.43 5.90
N ALA A 945 -7.76 -14.81 6.54
CA ALA A 945 -7.69 -13.44 7.05
C ALA A 945 -8.72 -13.21 8.17
N TYR A 946 -8.58 -12.12 8.92
CA TYR A 946 -9.61 -11.64 9.85
C TYR A 946 -10.57 -10.68 9.13
N LEU A 947 -11.87 -10.80 9.42
CA LEU A 947 -12.82 -9.75 9.04
C LEU A 947 -12.55 -8.50 9.90
N LYS A 948 -12.53 -7.32 9.26
CA LYS A 948 -12.28 -6.02 9.89
C LYS A 948 -13.06 -5.85 11.20
N ASP A 949 -12.35 -5.45 12.25
CA ASP A 949 -12.87 -5.27 13.62
C ASP A 949 -13.44 -6.54 14.30
N MET A 950 -13.40 -7.71 13.63
CA MET A 950 -14.03 -8.95 14.07
C MET A 950 -13.01 -10.06 14.38
N HIS A 951 -11.89 -9.72 15.03
CA HIS A 951 -10.90 -10.72 15.47
C HIS A 951 -11.49 -11.84 16.36
N THR A 952 -12.63 -11.58 17.01
CA THR A 952 -13.39 -12.56 17.80
C THR A 952 -13.96 -13.70 16.96
N LEU A 953 -14.24 -13.49 15.66
CA LEU A 953 -14.68 -14.53 14.73
C LEU A 953 -13.55 -15.45 14.29
N GLY A 954 -12.30 -15.08 14.57
CA GLY A 954 -11.13 -15.81 14.10
C GLY A 954 -10.82 -15.57 12.63
N ARG A 955 -10.10 -16.52 12.04
CA ARG A 955 -9.53 -16.39 10.70
C ARG A 955 -10.42 -17.11 9.68
N HIS A 956 -11.05 -16.34 8.80
CA HIS A 956 -11.90 -16.80 7.71
C HIS A 956 -11.05 -17.39 6.58
N THR A 957 -11.54 -18.41 5.88
CA THR A 957 -10.93 -18.88 4.63
C THR A 957 -11.45 -18.05 3.45
N LEU A 958 -10.53 -17.48 2.69
CA LEU A 958 -10.76 -16.67 1.51
C LEU A 958 -10.20 -17.36 0.27
N VAL A 959 -10.74 -17.01 -0.90
CA VAL A 959 -10.24 -17.45 -2.20
C VAL A 959 -10.20 -16.28 -3.17
N ASP A 960 -9.05 -16.11 -3.82
CA ASP A 960 -8.84 -15.15 -4.91
C ASP A 960 -8.35 -15.90 -6.17
N PRO A 961 -8.73 -15.47 -7.38
CA PRO A 961 -8.20 -16.04 -8.61
C PRO A 961 -6.73 -15.66 -8.78
N ILE A 962 -5.99 -16.48 -9.52
CA ILE A 962 -4.59 -16.27 -9.85
C ILE A 962 -4.43 -16.19 -11.37
N GLU A 963 -3.78 -15.12 -11.80
CA GLU A 963 -3.30 -14.96 -13.16
C GLU A 963 -1.79 -15.22 -13.19
N TRP A 964 -1.34 -15.85 -14.27
CA TRP A 964 0.08 -16.12 -14.49
C TRP A 964 0.63 -15.11 -15.46
N THR A 965 1.71 -14.46 -15.06
CA THR A 965 2.39 -13.43 -15.84
C THR A 965 3.14 -14.05 -17.01
N GLU A 966 3.50 -13.23 -17.99
CA GLU A 966 4.30 -13.68 -19.14
C GLU A 966 5.66 -14.27 -18.71
N ASP A 967 6.28 -13.72 -17.66
CA ASP A 967 7.52 -14.20 -17.07
C ASP A 967 7.33 -15.36 -16.07
N GLY A 968 6.10 -15.89 -15.94
CA GLY A 968 5.80 -17.14 -15.26
C GLY A 968 5.71 -17.02 -13.74
N TRP A 969 5.15 -15.94 -13.20
CA TRP A 969 4.85 -15.77 -11.78
C TRP A 969 3.35 -15.71 -11.54
N PRO A 970 2.86 -16.19 -10.38
CA PRO A 970 1.46 -16.01 -10.00
C PRO A 970 1.26 -14.63 -9.40
N VAL A 971 0.18 -13.97 -9.80
CA VAL A 971 -0.32 -12.73 -9.19
C VAL A 971 -1.84 -12.82 -9.02
N LEU A 972 -2.40 -12.01 -8.13
CA LEU A 972 -3.85 -11.97 -7.95
C LEU A 972 -4.53 -11.53 -9.26
N GLY A 973 -5.47 -12.33 -9.72
CA GLY A 973 -6.27 -12.08 -10.91
C GLY A 973 -7.56 -11.33 -10.61
N GLU A 974 -8.32 -11.04 -11.67
CA GLU A 974 -9.66 -10.47 -11.57
C GLU A 974 -10.73 -11.55 -11.38
N LEU A 975 -11.69 -11.35 -10.46
CA LEU A 975 -12.87 -12.21 -10.40
C LEU A 975 -13.77 -11.88 -11.60
N ARG A 976 -13.75 -12.74 -12.62
CA ARG A 976 -14.63 -12.61 -13.77
C ARG A 976 -15.98 -13.23 -13.42
N GLU A 977 -17.04 -12.43 -13.35
CA GLU A 977 -18.41 -12.94 -13.34
C GLU A 977 -18.68 -13.61 -14.71
N LYS A 978 -18.46 -14.93 -14.81
CA LYS A 978 -19.17 -15.72 -15.82
C LYS A 978 -20.65 -15.56 -15.47
N GLY A 979 -21.46 -15.11 -16.45
CA GLY A 979 -22.90 -14.85 -16.33
C GLY A 979 -23.75 -16.08 -16.02
N GLU A 980 -23.45 -16.76 -14.92
CA GLU A 980 -24.25 -17.79 -14.31
C GLU A 980 -24.88 -17.18 -13.06
N LYS A 981 -26.18 -17.45 -12.87
CA LYS A 981 -26.95 -17.04 -11.69
C LYS A 981 -26.11 -17.26 -10.43
N SER A 982 -26.04 -16.26 -9.55
CA SER A 982 -25.41 -16.42 -8.24
C SER A 982 -25.95 -17.68 -7.57
N ASN A 983 -25.14 -18.74 -7.57
CA ASN A 983 -25.39 -19.87 -6.70
C ASN A 983 -25.18 -19.32 -5.29
N VAL A 984 -26.29 -19.07 -4.60
CA VAL A 984 -26.31 -18.64 -3.21
C VAL A 984 -25.41 -19.59 -2.42
N MET A 985 -24.42 -19.04 -1.71
CA MET A 985 -23.68 -19.80 -0.71
C MET A 985 -24.69 -20.33 0.31
N ASN A 986 -24.97 -21.63 0.26
CA ASN A 986 -25.73 -22.25 1.33
C ASN A 986 -24.78 -22.47 2.50
N ALA A 987 -24.65 -21.46 3.36
CA ALA A 987 -23.93 -21.62 4.61
C ALA A 987 -24.50 -22.85 5.36
N PRO A 988 -23.65 -23.76 5.85
CA PRO A 988 -24.13 -24.99 6.48
C PRO A 988 -24.93 -24.64 7.75
N ASN A 989 -26.07 -25.29 7.93
CA ASN A 989 -26.95 -25.04 9.07
C ASN A 989 -26.30 -25.51 10.37
N LEU A 990 -25.98 -24.58 11.27
CA LEU A 990 -25.37 -24.87 12.59
C LEU A 990 -26.40 -25.25 13.67
N SER A 991 -27.70 -25.08 13.41
CA SER A 991 -28.76 -25.48 14.34
C SER A 991 -28.93 -27.01 14.39
N CYS A 992 -29.21 -27.54 15.57
CA CYS A 992 -29.53 -28.96 15.77
C CYS A 992 -30.64 -29.13 16.81
N ASP A 993 -31.69 -29.87 16.43
CA ASP A 993 -32.68 -30.38 17.37
C ASP A 993 -32.22 -31.74 17.89
N PHE A 994 -31.80 -31.78 19.16
CA PHE A 994 -31.28 -33.00 19.76
C PHE A 994 -32.38 -34.03 20.07
N THR A 995 -33.66 -33.67 19.97
CA THR A 995 -34.77 -34.61 20.19
C THR A 995 -35.04 -35.49 18.98
N THR A 996 -34.59 -35.06 17.80
CA THR A 996 -34.78 -35.76 16.51
C THR A 996 -33.45 -36.17 15.86
N PHE A 997 -32.32 -35.77 16.43
CA PHE A 997 -30.98 -36.18 15.95
C PHE A 997 -30.77 -37.70 16.07
N ASP A 998 -30.44 -38.32 14.95
CA ASP A 998 -30.23 -39.76 14.82
C ASP A 998 -28.73 -40.06 14.68
N VAL A 999 -28.10 -40.43 15.80
CA VAL A 999 -26.66 -40.78 15.86
C VAL A 999 -26.30 -41.89 14.88
N SER A 1000 -27.22 -42.82 14.59
CA SER A 1000 -26.94 -43.94 13.68
C SER A 1000 -26.70 -43.51 12.23
N LYS A 1001 -27.12 -42.30 11.86
CA LYS A 1001 -26.91 -41.70 10.53
C LYS A 1001 -25.71 -40.74 10.49
N ASN A 1002 -24.97 -40.62 11.58
CA ASN A 1002 -23.89 -39.65 11.76
C ASN A 1002 -22.50 -40.31 11.84
N GLU A 1003 -22.31 -41.40 11.09
CA GLU A 1003 -21.09 -42.24 11.15
C GLU A 1003 -19.80 -41.43 10.95
N ALA A 1004 -19.81 -40.43 10.05
CA ALA A 1004 -18.66 -39.59 9.73
C ALA A 1004 -18.19 -38.66 10.88
N PHE A 1005 -19.04 -38.41 11.88
CA PHE A 1005 -18.77 -37.47 12.98
C PHE A 1005 -18.97 -38.09 14.38
N GLY A 1006 -19.37 -39.36 14.45
CA GLY A 1006 -19.57 -40.09 15.70
C GLY A 1006 -20.81 -39.64 16.47
N VAL A 1007 -20.69 -39.47 17.79
CA VAL A 1007 -21.85 -39.18 18.67
C VAL A 1007 -22.28 -37.71 18.64
N LEU A 1008 -21.44 -36.79 18.14
CA LEU A 1008 -21.75 -35.36 18.09
C LEU A 1008 -22.24 -34.96 16.70
N PRO A 1009 -23.23 -34.06 16.58
CA PRO A 1009 -23.52 -33.39 15.32
C PRO A 1009 -22.25 -32.73 14.78
N TRP A 1010 -22.09 -32.70 13.45
CA TRP A 1010 -20.85 -32.33 12.77
C TRP A 1010 -20.24 -30.99 13.21
N GLN A 1011 -21.08 -30.04 13.62
CA GLN A 1011 -20.69 -28.68 14.04
C GLN A 1011 -20.12 -28.61 15.46
N PHE A 1012 -20.24 -29.67 16.26
CA PHE A 1012 -19.78 -29.70 17.63
C PHE A 1012 -18.45 -30.41 17.80
N THR A 1013 -17.61 -29.85 18.65
CA THR A 1013 -16.39 -30.48 19.15
C THR A 1013 -16.28 -30.34 20.66
N PHE A 1014 -15.70 -31.33 21.32
CA PHE A 1014 -15.19 -31.19 22.67
C PHE A 1014 -13.98 -30.25 22.72
N TRP A 1015 -13.76 -29.63 23.88
CA TRP A 1015 -12.56 -28.85 24.17
C TRP A 1015 -11.58 -29.63 25.05
N ALA A 1016 -10.37 -29.87 24.54
CA ALA A 1016 -9.26 -30.50 25.28
C ALA A 1016 -9.56 -31.89 25.90
N GLU A 1017 -10.60 -32.58 25.41
CA GLU A 1017 -10.93 -33.97 25.73
C GLU A 1017 -11.65 -34.62 24.54
N TYR A 1018 -11.71 -35.96 24.49
CA TYR A 1018 -12.65 -36.71 23.65
C TYR A 1018 -13.37 -37.71 24.53
N THR A 1019 -14.68 -37.56 24.71
CA THR A 1019 -15.45 -38.35 25.69
C THR A 1019 -16.83 -38.69 25.16
N PRO A 1020 -16.93 -39.45 24.05
CA PRO A 1020 -18.21 -39.76 23.42
C PRO A 1020 -19.17 -40.49 24.37
N ASP A 1021 -18.65 -41.32 25.28
CA ASP A 1021 -19.45 -42.05 26.28
C ASP A 1021 -20.18 -41.13 27.30
N ALA A 1022 -19.80 -39.84 27.36
CA ALA A 1022 -20.50 -38.86 28.18
C ALA A 1022 -21.76 -38.28 27.50
N ILE A 1023 -22.03 -38.66 26.25
CA ILE A 1023 -23.12 -38.14 25.43
C ILE A 1023 -24.16 -39.25 25.22
N GLY A 1024 -25.43 -38.90 25.43
CA GLY A 1024 -26.56 -39.77 25.11
C GLY A 1024 -27.71 -39.00 24.50
N TYR A 1025 -28.63 -39.69 23.81
CA TYR A 1025 -29.79 -39.07 23.17
C TYR A 1025 -31.08 -39.76 23.61
N GLY A 1026 -32.14 -38.97 23.73
CA GLY A 1026 -33.48 -39.48 24.03
C GLY A 1026 -34.56 -38.48 23.68
N LYS A 1027 -35.82 -38.82 23.96
CA LYS A 1027 -37.01 -37.99 23.61
C LYS A 1027 -36.98 -36.57 24.20
N GLN A 1028 -36.13 -36.32 25.20
CA GLN A 1028 -35.99 -35.01 25.86
C GLN A 1028 -34.81 -34.19 25.34
N GLY A 1029 -33.95 -34.75 24.48
CA GLY A 1029 -32.77 -34.11 23.91
C GLY A 1029 -31.47 -34.86 24.17
N MET A 1030 -30.35 -34.16 24.00
CA MET A 1030 -29.00 -34.64 24.26
C MET A 1030 -28.70 -34.56 25.76
N THR A 1031 -28.34 -35.69 26.34
CA THR A 1031 -27.84 -35.78 27.72
C THR A 1031 -26.32 -35.74 27.72
N VAL A 1032 -25.76 -34.88 28.56
CA VAL A 1032 -24.32 -34.70 28.76
C VAL A 1032 -23.99 -35.00 30.21
N LEU A 1033 -23.11 -35.95 30.48
CA LEU A 1033 -22.56 -36.12 31.82
C LEU A 1033 -21.69 -34.90 32.14
N ALA A 1034 -21.90 -34.28 33.29
CA ALA A 1034 -21.13 -33.12 33.70
C ALA A 1034 -19.72 -33.54 34.19
N LYS A 1035 -18.76 -32.61 34.17
CA LYS A 1035 -17.38 -32.84 34.63
C LYS A 1035 -16.85 -31.64 35.40
N GLY A 1036 -16.01 -31.91 36.41
CA GLY A 1036 -15.37 -30.85 37.19
C GLY A 1036 -16.31 -30.13 38.14
N ASP A 1037 -15.82 -29.08 38.77
CA ASP A 1037 -16.52 -28.30 39.79
C ASP A 1037 -16.57 -26.79 39.48
N SER A 1038 -16.04 -26.39 38.32
CA SER A 1038 -15.88 -25.01 37.89
C SER A 1038 -15.83 -24.92 36.37
N ILE A 1039 -16.03 -23.72 35.80
CA ILE A 1039 -15.98 -23.47 34.35
C ILE A 1039 -14.67 -23.96 33.70
N PRO A 1040 -13.48 -23.72 34.29
CA PRO A 1040 -12.23 -24.28 33.79
C PRO A 1040 -12.17 -25.79 33.61
N ALA A 1041 -12.80 -26.53 34.52
CA ALA A 1041 -12.79 -27.98 34.55
C ALA A 1041 -14.05 -28.58 33.91
N ALA A 1042 -14.93 -27.72 33.38
CA ALA A 1042 -16.20 -28.10 32.81
C ALA A 1042 -16.04 -28.83 31.48
N ARG A 1043 -17.04 -29.63 31.15
CA ARG A 1043 -17.20 -30.18 29.81
C ARG A 1043 -17.75 -29.09 28.89
N LEU A 1044 -17.06 -28.86 27.77
CA LEU A 1044 -17.45 -27.85 26.77
C LEU A 1044 -17.72 -28.54 25.44
N LEU A 1045 -18.88 -28.25 24.85
CA LEU A 1045 -19.21 -28.59 23.47
C LEU A 1045 -19.32 -27.29 22.68
N GLN A 1046 -18.46 -27.11 21.69
CA GLN A 1046 -18.24 -25.83 21.02
C GLN A 1046 -18.58 -25.91 19.54
N THR A 1047 -19.09 -24.80 19.00
CA THR A 1047 -19.36 -24.60 17.57
C THR A 1047 -18.58 -23.40 17.05
N THR A 1048 -18.18 -23.42 15.78
CA THR A 1048 -17.55 -22.27 15.11
C THR A 1048 -18.63 -21.28 14.68
N ALA A 1049 -18.60 -20.04 15.19
CA ALA A 1049 -19.48 -18.99 14.69
C ALA A 1049 -19.03 -18.52 13.31
N MET A 1050 -19.98 -18.30 12.40
CA MET A 1050 -19.71 -17.93 11.01
C MET A 1050 -20.07 -16.47 10.71
N ASP A 1051 -21.02 -15.89 11.45
CA ASP A 1051 -21.55 -14.56 11.20
C ASP A 1051 -21.07 -13.51 12.22
N SER A 1052 -20.99 -12.24 11.80
CA SER A 1052 -20.67 -11.13 12.72
C SER A 1052 -21.86 -10.71 13.59
N CYS A 1053 -23.07 -11.08 13.16
CA CYS A 1053 -24.32 -10.88 13.88
C CYS A 1053 -25.08 -12.22 13.92
N TYR A 1054 -25.36 -12.74 15.12
CA TYR A 1054 -26.07 -14.00 15.27
C TYR A 1054 -26.79 -14.11 16.61
N VAL A 1055 -27.75 -15.02 16.67
CA VAL A 1055 -28.42 -15.47 17.89
C VAL A 1055 -28.09 -16.93 18.13
N VAL A 1056 -27.65 -17.26 19.35
CA VAL A 1056 -27.56 -18.64 19.82
C VAL A 1056 -28.52 -18.88 20.97
N GLU A 1057 -29.17 -20.04 20.96
CA GLU A 1057 -30.21 -20.39 21.91
C GLU A 1057 -30.20 -21.89 22.26
N THR A 1058 -30.51 -22.21 23.51
CA THR A 1058 -30.73 -23.59 23.95
C THR A 1058 -31.78 -23.66 25.07
N GLU A 1059 -32.43 -24.82 25.22
CA GLU A 1059 -33.29 -25.14 26.35
C GLU A 1059 -32.64 -26.24 27.21
N ILE A 1060 -32.53 -25.98 28.52
CA ILE A 1060 -31.95 -26.86 29.55
C ILE A 1060 -33.07 -27.35 30.46
N THR A 1061 -33.28 -28.66 30.60
CA THR A 1061 -34.47 -29.24 31.28
C THR A 1061 -34.18 -30.08 32.54
N SER A 1062 -32.94 -30.46 32.80
CA SER A 1062 -32.56 -31.28 33.97
C SER A 1062 -31.14 -30.94 34.41
N VAL A 1063 -30.98 -30.45 35.65
CA VAL A 1063 -29.70 -30.02 36.23
C VAL A 1063 -29.57 -30.49 37.69
N LYS A 1064 -29.66 -31.80 37.94
CA LYS A 1064 -29.51 -32.35 39.29
C LYS A 1064 -28.03 -32.51 39.65
N ASN A 1065 -27.57 -31.86 40.72
CA ASN A 1065 -26.17 -31.91 41.18
C ASN A 1065 -25.15 -31.49 40.09
N ALA A 1066 -25.56 -30.59 39.19
CA ALA A 1066 -24.78 -30.10 38.07
C ALA A 1066 -25.20 -28.68 37.71
N THR A 1067 -24.35 -27.97 36.96
CA THR A 1067 -24.61 -26.65 36.40
C THR A 1067 -24.40 -26.70 34.89
N ALA A 1068 -25.35 -26.14 34.16
CA ALA A 1068 -25.38 -26.11 32.70
C ALA A 1068 -25.40 -24.67 32.20
N GLY A 1069 -24.95 -24.40 30.98
CA GLY A 1069 -25.04 -23.04 30.44
C GLY A 1069 -24.84 -22.93 28.93
N LEU A 1070 -24.94 -21.68 28.49
CA LEU A 1070 -24.66 -21.22 27.14
C LEU A 1070 -23.67 -20.05 27.24
N LEU A 1071 -22.50 -20.20 26.63
CA LEU A 1071 -21.42 -19.21 26.65
C LEU A 1071 -20.96 -18.84 25.24
N LEU A 1072 -20.38 -17.66 25.11
CA LEU A 1072 -19.36 -17.33 24.12
C LEU A 1072 -17.99 -17.52 24.78
N TYR A 1073 -17.28 -18.60 24.44
CA TYR A 1073 -16.06 -19.02 25.11
C TYR A 1073 -14.85 -18.85 24.19
N TYR A 1074 -13.83 -18.14 24.68
CA TYR A 1074 -12.53 -18.02 24.02
C TYR A 1074 -11.48 -18.88 24.74
N LYS A 1075 -11.33 -18.69 26.06
CA LYS A 1075 -10.49 -19.53 26.92
C LYS A 1075 -10.97 -19.48 28.36
N GLN A 1076 -10.31 -20.25 29.24
CA GLN A 1076 -10.66 -20.44 30.65
C GLN A 1076 -11.04 -19.18 31.44
N ASN A 1077 -10.43 -18.03 31.15
CA ASN A 1077 -10.67 -16.76 31.85
C ASN A 1077 -11.19 -15.65 30.91
N SER A 1078 -11.68 -16.00 29.72
CA SER A 1078 -12.13 -15.05 28.70
C SER A 1078 -13.36 -15.63 28.03
N PHE A 1079 -14.52 -15.30 28.57
CA PHE A 1079 -15.81 -15.74 28.08
C PHE A 1079 -16.92 -14.81 28.58
N ALA A 1080 -18.08 -14.87 27.94
CA ALA A 1080 -19.32 -14.22 28.40
C ALA A 1080 -20.49 -15.19 28.24
N GLY A 1081 -21.50 -15.10 29.10
CA GLY A 1081 -22.69 -15.94 28.97
C GLY A 1081 -23.42 -16.24 30.27
N ILE A 1082 -24.23 -17.31 30.26
CA ILE A 1082 -25.18 -17.61 31.32
C ILE A 1082 -25.07 -19.08 31.73
N THR A 1083 -25.13 -19.33 33.04
CA THR A 1083 -25.17 -20.69 33.61
C THR A 1083 -26.32 -20.85 34.60
N PHE A 1084 -26.80 -22.08 34.78
CA PHE A 1084 -27.98 -22.45 35.55
C PHE A 1084 -27.76 -23.74 36.34
N ASP A 1085 -28.01 -23.71 37.65
CA ASP A 1085 -27.84 -24.87 38.56
C ASP A 1085 -29.17 -25.51 39.02
N GLY A 1086 -30.29 -25.08 38.45
CA GLY A 1086 -31.64 -25.50 38.84
C GLY A 1086 -32.36 -24.52 39.77
N LYS A 1087 -31.64 -23.54 40.32
CA LYS A 1087 -32.16 -22.53 41.25
C LYS A 1087 -31.67 -21.12 40.93
N LEU A 1088 -30.44 -21.00 40.48
CA LEU A 1088 -29.71 -19.76 40.26
C LEU A 1088 -29.32 -19.67 38.79
N LEU A 1089 -29.55 -18.50 38.20
CA LEU A 1089 -28.91 -18.08 36.96
C LEU A 1089 -27.73 -17.19 37.30
N THR A 1090 -26.54 -17.56 36.85
CA THR A 1090 -25.33 -16.76 36.98
C THR A 1090 -24.92 -16.23 35.61
N THR A 1091 -24.83 -14.91 35.50
CA THR A 1091 -24.46 -14.18 34.28
C THR A 1091 -23.01 -13.74 34.40
N TYR A 1092 -22.21 -13.99 33.36
CA TYR A 1092 -20.81 -13.59 33.25
C TYR A 1092 -20.65 -12.58 32.13
N ARG A 1093 -20.16 -11.38 32.46
CA ARG A 1093 -19.83 -10.34 31.46
C ARG A 1093 -18.37 -10.47 31.01
N SER A 1094 -17.46 -10.58 31.97
CA SER A 1094 -16.06 -10.95 31.79
C SER A 1094 -15.54 -11.47 33.14
N PRO A 1095 -15.14 -12.74 33.26
CA PRO A 1095 -14.63 -13.30 34.51
C PRO A 1095 -13.51 -12.44 35.13
N PRO A 1096 -13.46 -12.31 36.47
CA PRO A 1096 -14.30 -13.01 37.45
C PRO A 1096 -15.67 -12.35 37.71
N GLU A 1097 -16.02 -11.27 37.01
CA GLU A 1097 -17.27 -10.53 37.24
C GLU A 1097 -18.50 -11.39 36.92
N SER A 1098 -19.39 -11.55 37.90
CA SER A 1098 -20.65 -12.26 37.72
C SER A 1098 -21.77 -11.70 38.59
N THR A 1099 -23.00 -11.84 38.10
CA THR A 1099 -24.23 -11.53 38.84
C THR A 1099 -25.12 -12.74 38.89
N THR A 1100 -25.91 -12.89 39.96
CA THR A 1100 -26.77 -14.07 40.13
C THR A 1100 -28.20 -13.66 40.46
N ILE A 1101 -29.17 -14.31 39.84
CA ILE A 1101 -30.59 -14.18 40.16
C ILE A 1101 -31.21 -15.55 40.51
N LYS A 1102 -32.23 -15.54 41.37
CA LYS A 1102 -32.99 -16.75 41.72
C LYS A 1102 -34.11 -16.99 40.72
N VAL A 1103 -34.09 -18.13 40.05
CA VAL A 1103 -35.13 -18.58 39.13
C VAL A 1103 -35.41 -20.06 39.40
N LYS A 1104 -36.50 -20.35 40.11
CA LYS A 1104 -36.85 -21.72 40.51
C LYS A 1104 -37.65 -22.40 39.40
N GLN A 1105 -36.96 -22.96 38.42
CA GLN A 1105 -37.55 -23.65 37.28
C GLN A 1105 -36.96 -25.03 37.07
N LYS A 1106 -37.73 -25.93 36.45
CA LYS A 1106 -37.21 -27.24 36.00
C LYS A 1106 -36.57 -27.14 34.62
N SER A 1107 -37.11 -26.29 33.75
CA SER A 1107 -36.56 -26.00 32.42
C SER A 1107 -36.31 -24.50 32.27
N ILE A 1108 -35.29 -24.13 31.49
CA ILE A 1108 -34.98 -22.76 31.15
C ILE A 1108 -34.42 -22.65 29.74
N CYS A 1109 -34.85 -21.63 29.00
CA CYS A 1109 -34.27 -21.25 27.72
C CYS A 1109 -33.24 -20.14 27.96
N LEU A 1110 -32.05 -20.27 27.35
CA LEU A 1110 -30.99 -19.28 27.39
C LEU A 1110 -30.73 -18.77 25.97
N ARG A 1111 -30.47 -17.47 25.82
CA ARG A 1111 -30.16 -16.85 24.53
C ARG A 1111 -29.03 -15.84 24.67
N ILE A 1112 -28.16 -15.84 23.67
CA ILE A 1112 -27.15 -14.80 23.45
C ILE A 1112 -27.37 -14.23 22.06
N THR A 1113 -27.63 -12.92 21.98
CA THR A 1113 -27.61 -12.17 20.72
C THR A 1113 -26.30 -11.42 20.63
N ASN A 1114 -25.44 -11.78 19.68
CA ASN A 1114 -24.21 -11.06 19.37
C ASN A 1114 -24.44 -10.14 18.16
N ARG A 1115 -24.09 -8.86 18.28
CA ARG A 1115 -24.06 -7.90 17.17
C ARG A 1115 -22.69 -7.22 17.16
N LYS A 1116 -21.81 -7.64 16.26
CA LYS A 1116 -20.47 -7.05 16.07
C LYS A 1116 -19.70 -6.86 17.39
N ASN A 1117 -19.58 -7.94 18.17
CA ASN A 1117 -18.93 -8.01 19.50
C ASN A 1117 -19.73 -7.44 20.68
N ILE A 1118 -20.93 -6.91 20.47
CA ILE A 1118 -21.78 -6.43 21.56
C ILE A 1118 -22.89 -7.45 21.81
N CYS A 1119 -22.88 -8.03 23.01
CA CYS A 1119 -23.78 -9.11 23.39
C CYS A 1119 -24.94 -8.66 24.28
N LEU A 1120 -26.10 -9.25 24.01
CA LEU A 1120 -27.30 -9.25 24.85
C LEU A 1120 -27.53 -10.67 25.37
N LEU A 1121 -27.62 -10.81 26.70
CA LEU A 1121 -27.78 -12.08 27.42
C LEU A 1121 -29.19 -12.15 28.00
N GLU A 1122 -29.95 -13.18 27.65
CA GLU A 1122 -31.37 -13.30 28.00
C GLU A 1122 -31.73 -14.72 28.46
N TYR A 1123 -32.82 -14.82 29.22
CA TYR A 1123 -33.44 -16.09 29.57
C TYR A 1123 -34.96 -16.06 29.38
N SER A 1124 -35.56 -17.24 29.22
CA SER A 1124 -37.00 -17.42 29.21
C SER A 1124 -37.40 -18.68 29.96
N THR A 1125 -38.53 -18.63 30.67
CA THR A 1125 -39.10 -19.79 31.38
C THR A 1125 -40.17 -20.53 30.56
N ASP A 1126 -40.64 -19.93 29.47
CA ASP A 1126 -41.70 -20.46 28.60
C ASP A 1126 -41.30 -20.52 27.11
N GLY A 1127 -40.10 -20.04 26.77
CA GLY A 1127 -39.58 -19.94 25.41
C GLY A 1127 -40.20 -18.81 24.58
N LYS A 1128 -41.12 -18.02 25.15
CA LYS A 1128 -41.89 -16.98 24.45
C LYS A 1128 -41.51 -15.58 24.94
N ILE A 1129 -41.52 -15.38 26.25
CA ILE A 1129 -41.19 -14.10 26.88
C ILE A 1129 -39.72 -14.15 27.34
N TRP A 1130 -38.91 -13.26 26.77
CA TRP A 1130 -37.49 -13.16 27.05
C TRP A 1130 -37.20 -12.03 28.04
N ASN A 1131 -36.43 -12.35 29.07
CA ASN A 1131 -36.02 -11.44 30.12
C ASN A 1131 -34.53 -11.18 29.99
N GLN A 1132 -34.16 -9.90 29.93
CA GLN A 1132 -32.78 -9.47 29.84
C GLN A 1132 -32.05 -9.68 31.18
N LEU A 1133 -30.86 -10.29 31.12
CA LEU A 1133 -29.94 -10.42 32.25
C LEU A 1133 -28.82 -9.38 32.18
N ALA A 1134 -28.28 -9.18 30.99
CA ALA A 1134 -27.25 -8.19 30.71
C ALA A 1134 -27.33 -7.72 29.27
N SER A 1135 -27.13 -6.42 29.06
CA SER A 1135 -26.95 -5.80 27.75
C SER A 1135 -25.60 -5.10 27.70
N ASN A 1136 -25.15 -4.76 26.48
CA ASN A 1136 -23.89 -4.08 26.19
C ASN A 1136 -22.68 -4.83 26.78
N VAL A 1137 -22.70 -6.16 26.71
CA VAL A 1137 -21.54 -6.98 27.10
C VAL A 1137 -20.56 -6.97 25.93
N ASP A 1138 -19.48 -6.20 26.08
CA ASP A 1138 -18.43 -6.09 25.07
C ASP A 1138 -17.45 -7.26 25.15
N VAL A 1139 -17.37 -8.04 24.08
CA VAL A 1139 -16.47 -9.19 23.95
C VAL A 1139 -15.32 -8.94 22.97
N SER A 1140 -15.17 -7.72 22.44
CA SER A 1140 -14.17 -7.37 21.41
C SER A 1140 -12.73 -7.68 21.83
N SER A 1141 -12.45 -7.65 23.13
CA SER A 1141 -11.13 -7.94 23.68
C SER A 1141 -10.75 -9.43 23.64
N PHE A 1142 -11.70 -10.36 23.47
CA PHE A 1142 -11.46 -11.81 23.49
C PHE A 1142 -10.88 -12.31 22.16
N ASN A 1143 -9.62 -11.97 21.90
CA ASN A 1143 -8.91 -12.29 20.66
C ASN A 1143 -7.40 -12.52 20.85
N HIS A 1144 -6.72 -12.98 19.79
CA HIS A 1144 -5.30 -13.34 19.83
C HIS A 1144 -4.41 -12.19 20.32
N ASN A 1145 -4.62 -10.96 19.83
CA ASN A 1145 -3.76 -9.82 20.16
C ASN A 1145 -3.71 -9.52 21.66
N ASN A 1146 -4.78 -9.84 22.39
CA ASN A 1146 -4.84 -9.67 23.84
C ASN A 1146 -4.40 -10.91 24.63
N TYR A 1147 -4.62 -12.12 24.10
CA TYR A 1147 -4.48 -13.36 24.86
C TYR A 1147 -3.42 -14.35 24.35
N ARG A 1148 -2.73 -14.03 23.25
CA ARG A 1148 -1.66 -14.81 22.59
C ARG A 1148 -2.03 -16.27 22.41
N SER A 1149 -3.22 -16.49 21.85
CA SER A 1149 -3.80 -17.81 21.64
C SER A 1149 -4.47 -17.78 20.27
N PHE A 1150 -4.19 -18.75 19.40
CA PHE A 1150 -4.77 -18.82 18.06
C PHE A 1150 -6.22 -19.35 18.08
N LEU A 1151 -7.07 -18.79 18.94
CA LEU A 1151 -8.45 -19.22 19.13
C LEU A 1151 -9.42 -18.14 18.63
N ALA A 1152 -10.70 -18.51 18.58
CA ALA A 1152 -11.81 -17.61 18.33
C ALA A 1152 -12.90 -17.77 19.41
N LEU A 1153 -13.78 -16.79 19.48
CA LEU A 1153 -14.90 -16.80 20.41
C LEU A 1153 -15.99 -17.73 19.90
N ARG A 1154 -16.25 -18.84 20.62
CA ARG A 1154 -17.15 -19.91 20.15
C ARG A 1154 -18.41 -20.04 21.01
N PRO A 1155 -19.61 -20.11 20.41
CA PRO A 1155 -20.80 -20.61 21.08
C PRO A 1155 -20.55 -21.98 21.71
N THR A 1156 -20.86 -22.09 23.00
CA THR A 1156 -20.44 -23.22 23.82
C THR A 1156 -21.57 -23.65 24.75
N LEU A 1157 -21.93 -24.93 24.69
CA LEU A 1157 -22.71 -25.61 25.73
C LEU A 1157 -21.74 -26.08 26.82
N ILE A 1158 -21.97 -25.67 28.05
CA ILE A 1158 -21.07 -25.93 29.19
C ILE A 1158 -21.76 -26.75 30.29
N SER A 1159 -21.07 -27.75 30.81
CA SER A 1159 -21.60 -28.70 31.81
C SER A 1159 -20.57 -29.05 32.89
N TRP A 1160 -20.82 -28.70 34.16
CA TRP A 1160 -19.99 -29.13 35.30
C TRP A 1160 -20.78 -29.64 36.50
N GLY A 1161 -20.11 -30.40 37.38
CA GLY A 1161 -20.71 -31.08 38.53
C GLY A 1161 -20.67 -32.61 38.42
N LYS A 1162 -21.53 -33.30 39.17
CA LYS A 1162 -21.57 -34.77 39.29
C LYS A 1162 -22.78 -35.43 38.63
N GLY A 1163 -23.69 -34.62 38.07
CA GLY A 1163 -24.94 -35.08 37.47
C GLY A 1163 -24.91 -35.16 35.95
N ALA A 1164 -26.09 -35.39 35.37
CA ALA A 1164 -26.33 -35.33 33.94
C ALA A 1164 -27.21 -34.12 33.60
N ILE A 1165 -26.92 -33.49 32.47
CA ILE A 1165 -27.59 -32.30 31.96
C ILE A 1165 -28.29 -32.65 30.65
N THR A 1166 -29.54 -32.20 30.45
CA THR A 1166 -30.25 -32.41 29.18
C THR A 1166 -30.43 -31.09 28.44
N TYR A 1167 -29.87 -31.00 27.24
CA TYR A 1167 -30.08 -29.94 26.27
C TYR A 1167 -31.07 -30.41 25.20
N LYS A 1168 -32.15 -29.66 24.99
CA LYS A 1168 -33.18 -30.07 24.04
C LYS A 1168 -32.81 -29.76 22.59
N TYR A 1169 -32.26 -28.57 22.36
CA TYR A 1169 -31.81 -28.11 21.05
C TYR A 1169 -30.66 -27.12 21.20
N PHE A 1170 -29.93 -26.89 20.11
CA PHE A 1170 -29.08 -25.73 19.92
C PHE A 1170 -29.53 -25.02 18.64
N ARG A 1171 -29.90 -23.75 18.76
CA ARG A 1171 -30.26 -22.92 17.60
C ARG A 1171 -29.15 -21.90 17.37
N TYR A 1172 -28.76 -21.75 16.12
CA TYR A 1172 -27.89 -20.71 15.61
C TYR A 1172 -28.61 -20.02 14.45
N GLU A 1173 -28.82 -18.72 14.56
CA GLU A 1173 -29.54 -17.92 13.57
C GLU A 1173 -28.68 -16.69 13.21
N SER A 1174 -28.29 -16.58 11.94
CA SER A 1174 -27.66 -15.36 11.40
C SER A 1174 -28.65 -14.18 11.43
N LYS A 1175 -28.15 -12.95 11.61
CA LYS A 1175 -28.98 -11.76 11.85
C LYS A 1175 -28.63 -10.57 10.98
#